data_AF-A0A8R7QVJ5-F1
#
_entry.id   AF-A0A8R7QVJ5-F1
#
_cell.length_a   1.000
_cell.length_b   1.000
_cell.length_c   1.000
_cell.angle_alpha   90.00
_cell.angle_beta   90.00
_cell.angle_gamma   90.00
#
_symmetry.space_group_name_H-M   'P 1'
#
loop_
_entity.id
_entity.type
_entity.pdbx_description
1 polymer ?
#
loop_
_entity_poly.entity_id
_entity_poly.type
_entity_poly.pdbx_seq_one_letter_code
_entity_poly.pdbx_strand_id
1 'polypeptide(L)'
;MPLFMSDEELRLLGGDVAAVAERADAAIRELRNQVDTVRAEADAAAIAAEQTCALLEQRFTTLSAEVDRYQAEAAELTAASERRAADLASSQAEIHQLRIQAIAKDGEVERLKVEISELHKSKCQSLELIEQRDAEIREKDGVIQSYHDKMVNQADSSAGKEARIHEVEAKLTHCQATCNRIEQEKELLEKHNLWLDEELKAKVKNLSDLRKANMDEESRMSAKIAELEREISESTSSLRRSKERISELEQRVSYMEKELLSAKDAAAANEQRLGAELSTVMKLAELHKESSSEWSKKAGELEGVIKALETHLTQVEDDYKEKLGKETLAKSDLEMEVANLKQKIQKCELDLENSRKSGEMSLVPFTNIAAEPADLSDTPMKEMSLSDDVNRNDLMIVPRVPSGVSGTALAASLLRDGWSLAKIYEKYQEATDALRHERFGRRHAEAVLERVLHEIEEKAELILDERAEHERMVEAYALMDHKLQQALLEHDNFENTIRNLKSELKRWERDHFIANKEIDDLQKQVAVLLKECQDVQLRCGSSVPIVGHGAASTSISNGMSNAENNNHAHQNVQLRNKVHMLSTDLENKGVELRESFQIELKRITDDAASRVEKVMKKSEEQAIMIESLHRSVAMYRKLCEEQQKTRSSIENISSNLQDDGRKDLMVLFEGSQEISKKTHEQVSERARKLDEELTKLRTELMSLRSERDKAVLEASFARDRLNGFMAEIDHQRKEANSVSLRNAELMHLVVDYEKRLRESSDSMQALEESSRKLSMEVSILKHEKEILVKSERRSLDEVNSLSERVHRLQATIDTIHTTDEVQENARSMERRNQQEYIKRLERDWAELKKEVQEQRDHVRVLTLDKKNAFEGCMKQVEDMRQELQSSWKASSDAEARAAVAEAKCSDLEAKLKSKRVNTSQSKTVILKTSIHPKSHAGNKKMLYIRSCLLWVVATFGVHI
;
A
#
# COMPACT_ATOMS: atom_id res chain seq x y z
N MET A 1 -190.93 63.29 61.29
CA MET A 1 -191.48 63.62 59.95
C MET A 1 -190.78 64.84 59.39
N PRO A 2 -190.72 64.99 58.05
CA PRO A 2 -190.96 63.93 57.06
C PRO A 2 -189.76 62.97 56.95
N LEU A 3 -188.54 63.42 57.28
CA LEU A 3 -187.33 62.57 57.27
C LEU A 3 -187.25 61.56 58.44
N PHE A 4 -187.86 61.87 59.58
CA PHE A 4 -187.65 61.11 60.84
C PHE A 4 -188.83 60.22 61.30
N MET A 5 -189.96 60.21 60.60
CA MET A 5 -191.21 59.45 60.88
C MET A 5 -192.22 59.76 59.74
N SER A 6 -193.29 58.98 59.58
CA SER A 6 -194.32 59.16 58.53
C SER A 6 -195.63 59.83 59.03
N ASP A 7 -196.30 60.62 58.20
CA ASP A 7 -197.41 61.50 58.61
C ASP A 7 -198.64 60.79 59.21
N GLU A 8 -198.81 59.50 58.97
CA GLU A 8 -199.87 58.69 59.58
C GLU A 8 -199.59 58.37 61.06
N GLU A 9 -198.31 58.20 61.44
CA GLU A 9 -197.87 58.01 62.83
C GLU A 9 -198.11 59.26 63.69
N LEU A 10 -198.00 60.46 63.09
CA LEU A 10 -198.27 61.73 63.78
C LEU A 10 -199.73 61.85 64.24
N ARG A 11 -200.68 61.31 63.44
CA ARG A 11 -202.12 61.38 63.73
C ARG A 11 -202.53 60.45 64.86
N LEU A 12 -201.83 59.32 65.06
CA LEU A 12 -202.11 58.36 66.13
C LEU A 12 -201.60 58.80 67.50
N LEU A 13 -200.61 59.70 67.56
CA LEU A 13 -199.95 60.14 68.80
C LEU A 13 -200.64 61.30 69.54
N GLY A 14 -201.85 61.72 69.12
CA GLY A 14 -202.80 62.47 69.94
C GLY A 14 -202.38 63.87 70.46
N GLY A 15 -201.22 64.38 70.05
CA GLY A 15 -200.67 65.66 70.52
C GLY A 15 -199.57 65.54 71.58
N ASP A 16 -199.07 64.35 71.91
CA ASP A 16 -197.96 64.18 72.86
C ASP A 16 -196.61 64.48 72.20
N VAL A 17 -195.99 65.59 72.63
CA VAL A 17 -194.77 66.16 72.04
C VAL A 17 -193.51 65.36 72.41
N ALA A 18 -193.50 64.69 73.58
CA ALA A 18 -192.29 64.06 74.10
C ALA A 18 -191.83 62.85 73.26
N ALA A 19 -192.79 62.01 72.84
CA ALA A 19 -192.51 60.79 72.07
C ALA A 19 -191.91 61.07 70.67
N VAL A 20 -192.19 62.24 70.09
CA VAL A 20 -191.64 62.66 68.79
C VAL A 20 -190.18 63.11 68.92
N ALA A 21 -189.81 63.72 70.06
CA ALA A 21 -188.46 64.21 70.30
C ALA A 21 -187.44 63.07 70.46
N GLU A 22 -187.70 62.08 71.33
CA GLU A 22 -186.78 60.95 71.53
C GLU A 22 -186.49 60.18 70.23
N ARG A 23 -187.50 60.04 69.36
CA ARG A 23 -187.38 59.30 68.10
C ARG A 23 -186.54 60.06 67.06
N ALA A 24 -186.58 61.39 67.07
CA ALA A 24 -185.66 62.22 66.29
C ALA A 24 -184.23 62.15 66.86
N ASP A 25 -184.05 62.24 68.18
CA ASP A 25 -182.73 62.14 68.83
C ASP A 25 -182.09 60.76 68.66
N ALA A 26 -182.88 59.69 68.56
CA ALA A 26 -182.40 58.36 68.20
C ALA A 26 -181.81 58.34 66.78
N ALA A 27 -182.56 58.84 65.79
CA ALA A 27 -182.08 58.93 64.41
C ALA A 27 -180.85 59.85 64.26
N ILE A 28 -180.78 60.95 65.02
CA ILE A 28 -179.62 61.86 65.03
C ILE A 28 -178.38 61.17 65.62
N ARG A 29 -178.54 60.37 66.68
CA ARG A 29 -177.43 59.55 67.23
C ARG A 29 -176.95 58.49 66.25
N GLU A 30 -177.86 57.80 65.58
CA GLU A 30 -177.51 56.77 64.61
C GLU A 30 -176.82 57.34 63.37
N LEU A 31 -177.29 58.48 62.84
CA LEU A 31 -176.60 59.22 61.76
C LEU A 31 -175.22 59.73 62.17
N ARG A 32 -175.02 60.16 63.42
CA ARG A 32 -173.68 60.53 63.93
C ARG A 32 -172.75 59.32 63.97
N ASN A 33 -173.20 58.19 64.51
CA ASN A 33 -172.43 56.95 64.51
C ASN A 33 -172.04 56.49 63.09
N GLN A 34 -172.93 56.67 62.10
CA GLN A 34 -172.64 56.40 60.69
C GLN A 34 -171.61 57.37 60.10
N VAL A 35 -171.68 58.66 60.42
CA VAL A 35 -170.66 59.64 59.99
C VAL A 35 -169.28 59.36 60.61
N ASP A 36 -169.24 59.02 61.89
CA ASP A 36 -167.97 58.80 62.59
C ASP A 36 -167.33 57.43 62.25
N THR A 37 -168.13 56.41 61.90
CA THR A 37 -167.61 55.15 61.31
C THR A 37 -167.08 55.37 59.89
N VAL A 38 -167.82 56.06 59.02
CA VAL A 38 -167.34 56.40 57.66
C VAL A 38 -166.07 57.27 57.69
N ARG A 39 -165.91 58.15 58.69
CA ARG A 39 -164.63 58.85 58.93
C ARG A 39 -163.52 57.88 59.31
N ALA A 40 -163.73 57.02 60.30
CA ALA A 40 -162.71 56.05 60.72
C ALA A 40 -162.28 55.11 59.58
N GLU A 41 -163.21 54.72 58.71
CA GLU A 41 -162.91 53.95 57.49
C GLU A 41 -162.12 54.77 56.46
N ALA A 42 -162.46 56.04 56.25
CA ALA A 42 -161.74 56.94 55.36
C ALA A 42 -160.32 57.26 55.86
N ASP A 43 -160.16 57.53 57.15
CA ASP A 43 -158.88 57.79 57.80
C ASP A 43 -157.99 56.54 57.77
N ALA A 44 -158.55 55.35 58.02
CA ALA A 44 -157.84 54.08 57.88
C ALA A 44 -157.42 53.80 56.43
N ALA A 45 -158.27 54.11 55.45
CA ALA A 45 -157.95 54.00 54.03
C ALA A 45 -156.85 54.99 53.60
N ALA A 46 -156.85 56.22 54.13
CA ALA A 46 -155.81 57.20 53.90
C ALA A 46 -154.45 56.74 54.46
N ILE A 47 -154.42 56.27 55.72
CA ILE A 47 -153.20 55.72 56.35
C ILE A 47 -152.69 54.50 55.57
N ALA A 48 -153.59 53.61 55.12
CA ALA A 48 -153.20 52.47 54.29
C ALA A 48 -152.61 52.91 52.94
N ALA A 49 -153.19 53.93 52.29
CA ALA A 49 -152.65 54.51 51.06
C ALA A 49 -151.25 55.10 51.29
N GLU A 50 -151.07 55.94 52.31
CA GLU A 50 -149.76 56.52 52.68
C GLU A 50 -148.70 55.45 52.96
N GLN A 51 -149.05 54.38 53.69
CA GLN A 51 -148.14 53.25 53.92
C GLN A 51 -147.77 52.52 52.62
N THR A 52 -148.71 52.33 51.69
CA THR A 52 -148.38 51.75 50.38
C THR A 52 -147.52 52.66 49.52
N CYS A 53 -147.75 53.99 49.55
CA CYS A 53 -146.91 54.96 48.85
C CYS A 53 -145.47 54.94 49.41
N ALA A 54 -145.29 55.01 50.73
CA ALA A 54 -143.97 54.97 51.35
C ALA A 54 -143.19 53.66 51.02
N LEU A 55 -143.89 52.52 50.98
CA LEU A 55 -143.28 51.24 50.56
C LEU A 55 -142.92 51.21 49.06
N LEU A 56 -143.70 51.89 48.20
CA LEU A 56 -143.40 52.03 46.78
C LEU A 56 -142.23 53.01 46.54
N GLU A 57 -142.14 54.11 47.29
CA GLU A 57 -141.03 55.05 47.26
C GLU A 57 -139.73 54.41 47.76
N GLN A 58 -139.78 53.60 48.83
CA GLN A 58 -138.63 52.82 49.29
C GLN A 58 -138.18 51.78 48.26
N ARG A 59 -139.13 51.16 47.54
CA ARG A 59 -138.80 50.25 46.41
C ARG A 59 -138.25 50.98 45.19
N PHE A 60 -138.78 52.15 44.86
CA PHE A 60 -138.30 52.95 43.73
C PHE A 60 -136.89 53.49 43.97
N THR A 61 -136.61 53.98 45.18
CA THR A 61 -135.27 54.46 45.56
C THR A 61 -134.23 53.35 45.63
N THR A 62 -134.58 52.16 46.14
CA THR A 62 -133.67 51.00 46.12
C THR A 62 -133.42 50.49 44.70
N LEU A 63 -134.45 50.32 43.87
CA LEU A 63 -134.29 49.94 42.46
C LEU A 63 -133.51 50.98 41.65
N SER A 64 -133.68 52.28 41.93
CA SER A 64 -132.89 53.33 41.29
C SER A 64 -131.41 53.22 41.64
N ALA A 65 -131.09 53.03 42.93
CA ALA A 65 -129.71 52.83 43.38
C ALA A 65 -129.08 51.54 42.82
N GLU A 66 -129.86 50.46 42.61
CA GLU A 66 -129.40 49.26 41.92
C GLU A 66 -129.13 49.53 40.42
N VAL A 67 -130.00 50.28 39.75
CA VAL A 67 -129.80 50.69 38.35
C VAL A 67 -128.57 51.59 38.19
N ASP A 68 -128.38 52.58 39.06
CA ASP A 68 -127.20 53.46 39.06
C ASP A 68 -125.91 52.66 39.29
N ARG A 69 -125.95 51.67 40.19
CA ARG A 69 -124.85 50.73 40.39
C ARG A 69 -124.55 49.91 39.14
N TYR A 70 -125.55 49.31 38.50
CA TYR A 70 -125.32 48.53 37.28
C TYR A 70 -124.85 49.40 36.11
N GLN A 71 -125.24 50.68 36.05
CA GLN A 71 -124.68 51.64 35.08
C GLN A 71 -123.20 51.94 35.38
N ALA A 72 -122.81 52.12 36.65
CA ALA A 72 -121.42 52.31 37.04
C ALA A 72 -120.57 51.06 36.75
N GLU A 73 -121.04 49.88 37.15
CA GLU A 73 -120.36 48.59 36.88
C GLU A 73 -120.23 48.34 35.36
N ALA A 74 -121.23 48.69 34.56
CA ALA A 74 -121.14 48.63 33.09
C ALA A 74 -120.13 49.63 32.52
N ALA A 75 -120.10 50.88 33.00
CA ALA A 75 -119.16 51.90 32.55
C ALA A 75 -117.70 51.59 32.92
N GLU A 76 -117.47 50.99 34.09
CA GLU A 76 -116.15 50.48 34.49
C GLU A 76 -115.70 49.32 33.57
N LEU A 77 -116.61 48.41 33.24
CA LEU A 77 -116.34 47.29 32.32
C LEU A 77 -116.07 47.75 30.89
N THR A 78 -116.81 48.73 30.34
CA THR A 78 -116.50 49.30 29.02
C THR A 78 -115.14 50.00 29.03
N ALA A 79 -114.88 50.85 30.02
CA ALA A 79 -113.59 51.54 30.13
C ALA A 79 -112.41 50.57 30.35
N ALA A 80 -112.63 49.41 31.01
CA ALA A 80 -111.63 48.35 31.15
C ALA A 80 -111.43 47.56 29.84
N SER A 81 -112.49 47.36 29.06
CA SER A 81 -112.43 46.76 27.72
C SER A 81 -111.68 47.67 26.73
N GLU A 82 -111.93 48.99 26.76
CA GLU A 82 -111.25 49.98 25.94
C GLU A 82 -109.76 50.07 26.26
N ARG A 83 -109.39 50.06 27.55
CA ARG A 83 -107.97 49.97 27.98
C ARG A 83 -107.30 48.71 27.42
N ARG A 84 -107.90 47.53 27.60
CA ARG A 84 -107.38 46.27 27.03
C ARG A 84 -107.29 46.29 25.50
N ALA A 85 -108.22 46.95 24.81
CA ALA A 85 -108.18 47.10 23.36
C ALA A 85 -107.02 48.00 22.92
N ALA A 86 -106.73 49.08 23.66
CA ALA A 86 -105.56 49.93 23.43
C ALA A 86 -104.25 49.18 23.70
N ASP A 87 -104.15 48.41 24.79
CA ASP A 87 -102.99 47.58 25.13
C ASP A 87 -102.73 46.48 24.08
N LEU A 88 -103.80 45.91 23.50
CA LEU A 88 -103.69 44.97 22.39
C LEU A 88 -103.28 45.65 21.08
N ALA A 89 -103.72 46.90 20.84
CA ALA A 89 -103.33 47.65 19.65
C ALA A 89 -101.86 48.12 19.70
N SER A 90 -101.37 48.57 20.86
CA SER A 90 -99.97 48.97 21.05
C SER A 90 -99.03 47.77 20.93
N SER A 91 -99.32 46.65 21.63
CA SER A 91 -98.51 45.43 21.53
C SER A 91 -98.54 44.82 20.12
N GLN A 92 -99.66 44.92 19.38
CA GLN A 92 -99.68 44.56 17.95
C GLN A 92 -98.77 45.47 17.12
N ALA A 93 -98.81 46.80 17.32
CA ALA A 93 -97.93 47.74 16.62
C ALA A 93 -96.44 47.47 16.91
N GLU A 94 -96.08 47.20 18.16
CA GLU A 94 -94.72 46.78 18.56
C GLU A 94 -94.30 45.47 17.88
N ILE A 95 -95.16 44.45 17.85
CA ILE A 95 -94.92 43.19 17.14
C ILE A 95 -94.72 43.43 15.64
N HIS A 96 -95.49 44.33 15.02
CA HIS A 96 -95.30 44.71 13.62
C HIS A 96 -93.98 45.45 13.38
N GLN A 97 -93.59 46.36 14.28
CA GLN A 97 -92.31 47.09 14.20
C GLN A 97 -91.11 46.13 14.37
N LEU A 98 -91.17 45.21 15.33
CA LEU A 98 -90.14 44.18 15.55
C LEU A 98 -90.03 43.22 14.35
N ARG A 99 -91.15 42.85 13.71
CA ARG A 99 -91.14 42.05 12.47
C ARG A 99 -90.45 42.79 11.32
N ILE A 100 -90.69 44.08 11.16
CA ILE A 100 -90.01 44.91 10.14
C ILE A 100 -88.50 45.00 10.43
N GLN A 101 -88.10 45.15 11.70
CA GLN A 101 -86.69 45.15 12.10
C GLN A 101 -86.02 43.79 11.86
N ALA A 102 -86.71 42.67 12.14
CA ALA A 102 -86.22 41.33 11.84
C ALA A 102 -85.96 41.14 10.34
N ILE A 103 -86.94 41.47 9.49
CA ILE A 103 -86.81 41.39 8.02
C ILE A 103 -85.65 42.26 7.50
N ALA A 104 -85.44 43.45 8.09
CA ALA A 104 -84.30 44.28 7.74
C ALA A 104 -82.95 43.64 8.12
N LYS A 105 -82.88 42.94 9.26
CA LYS A 105 -81.66 42.20 9.67
C LYS A 105 -81.44 40.92 8.88
N ASP A 106 -82.49 40.20 8.49
CA ASP A 106 -82.38 39.07 7.56
C ASP A 106 -81.81 39.53 6.19
N GLY A 107 -82.25 40.70 5.72
CA GLY A 107 -81.69 41.35 4.51
C GLY A 107 -80.22 41.77 4.66
N GLU A 108 -79.81 42.29 5.81
CA GLU A 108 -78.40 42.56 6.12
C GLU A 108 -77.56 41.27 6.13
N VAL A 109 -78.08 40.19 6.73
CA VAL A 109 -77.41 38.88 6.83
C VAL A 109 -77.23 38.25 5.45
N GLU A 110 -78.27 38.19 4.61
CA GLU A 110 -78.14 37.63 3.26
C GLU A 110 -77.20 38.46 2.38
N ARG A 111 -77.18 39.80 2.53
CA ARG A 111 -76.18 40.66 1.85
C ARG A 111 -74.74 40.31 2.25
N LEU A 112 -74.48 40.20 3.56
CA LEU A 112 -73.15 39.83 4.09
C LEU A 112 -72.75 38.39 3.68
N LYS A 113 -73.70 37.47 3.58
CA LYS A 113 -73.50 36.09 3.12
C LYS A 113 -73.13 36.02 1.64
N VAL A 114 -73.72 36.86 0.79
CA VAL A 114 -73.29 37.00 -0.62
C VAL A 114 -71.88 37.57 -0.69
N GLU A 115 -71.59 38.64 0.04
CA GLU A 115 -70.26 39.29 0.13
C GLU A 115 -69.17 38.30 0.59
N ILE A 116 -69.45 37.49 1.62
CA ILE A 116 -68.58 36.39 2.07
C ILE A 116 -68.39 35.34 0.96
N SER A 117 -69.42 35.00 0.19
CA SER A 117 -69.30 34.03 -0.93
C SER A 117 -68.44 34.56 -2.08
N GLU A 118 -68.45 35.86 -2.33
CA GLU A 118 -67.65 36.52 -3.38
C GLU A 118 -66.20 36.68 -2.94
N LEU A 119 -65.96 37.08 -1.69
CA LEU A 119 -64.62 37.05 -1.07
C LEU A 119 -64.04 35.62 -1.03
N HIS A 120 -64.87 34.60 -0.80
CA HIS A 120 -64.42 33.21 -0.84
C HIS A 120 -64.02 32.78 -2.26
N LYS A 121 -64.80 33.08 -3.29
CA LYS A 121 -64.45 32.83 -4.70
C LYS A 121 -63.14 33.54 -5.08
N SER A 122 -63.00 34.82 -4.73
CA SER A 122 -61.78 35.60 -4.99
C SER A 122 -60.55 35.03 -4.26
N LYS A 123 -60.73 34.55 -3.02
CA LYS A 123 -59.68 33.83 -2.28
C LYS A 123 -59.29 32.52 -2.98
N CYS A 124 -60.23 31.72 -3.44
CA CYS A 124 -59.96 30.48 -4.18
C CYS A 124 -59.18 30.76 -5.47
N GLN A 125 -59.63 31.71 -6.29
CA GLN A 125 -58.93 32.15 -7.51
C GLN A 125 -57.51 32.66 -7.22
N SER A 126 -57.32 33.38 -6.10
CA SER A 126 -55.99 33.84 -5.67
C SER A 126 -55.07 32.67 -5.26
N LEU A 127 -55.62 31.63 -4.62
CA LEU A 127 -54.88 30.42 -4.25
C LEU A 127 -54.54 29.57 -5.49
N GLU A 128 -55.48 29.38 -6.42
CA GLU A 128 -55.25 28.71 -7.70
C GLU A 128 -54.12 29.37 -8.50
N LEU A 129 -54.06 30.71 -8.50
CA LEU A 129 -52.96 31.47 -9.11
C LEU A 129 -51.63 31.29 -8.37
N ILE A 130 -51.62 31.17 -7.05
CA ILE A 130 -50.40 30.87 -6.28
C ILE A 130 -49.92 29.45 -6.59
N GLU A 131 -50.80 28.44 -6.58
CA GLU A 131 -50.46 27.05 -6.90
C GLU A 131 -49.86 26.90 -8.31
N GLN A 132 -50.38 27.66 -9.28
CA GLN A 132 -49.81 27.76 -10.63
C GLN A 132 -48.40 28.39 -10.63
N ARG A 133 -48.18 29.47 -9.88
CA ARG A 133 -46.85 30.11 -9.78
C ARG A 133 -45.85 29.23 -9.06
N ASP A 134 -46.26 28.53 -8.01
CA ASP A 134 -45.43 27.55 -7.32
C ASP A 134 -45.09 26.34 -8.23
N ALA A 135 -45.99 25.96 -9.15
CA ALA A 135 -45.70 24.95 -10.15
C ALA A 135 -44.66 25.43 -11.18
N GLU A 136 -44.82 26.65 -11.71
CA GLU A 136 -43.82 27.28 -12.58
C GLU A 136 -42.46 27.47 -11.89
N ILE A 137 -42.44 27.78 -10.58
CA ILE A 137 -41.22 27.91 -9.79
C ILE A 137 -40.55 26.53 -9.67
N ARG A 138 -41.27 25.48 -9.28
CA ARG A 138 -40.74 24.11 -9.21
C ARG A 138 -40.19 23.61 -10.55
N GLU A 139 -40.82 23.97 -11.67
CA GLU A 139 -40.30 23.66 -13.02
C GLU A 139 -38.97 24.39 -13.29
N LYS A 140 -38.92 25.70 -13.02
CA LYS A 140 -37.70 26.53 -13.20
C LYS A 140 -36.58 26.06 -12.29
N ASP A 141 -36.86 25.73 -11.04
CA ASP A 141 -35.89 25.17 -10.09
C ASP A 141 -35.36 23.81 -10.56
N GLY A 142 -36.22 22.94 -11.09
CA GLY A 142 -35.81 21.68 -11.71
C GLY A 142 -34.91 21.87 -12.94
N VAL A 143 -35.21 22.87 -13.77
CA VAL A 143 -34.35 23.25 -14.91
C VAL A 143 -33.00 23.79 -14.43
N ILE A 144 -32.99 24.69 -13.44
CA ILE A 144 -31.79 25.26 -12.81
C ILE A 144 -30.92 24.17 -12.20
N GLN A 145 -31.50 23.24 -11.42
CA GLN A 145 -30.80 22.09 -10.88
C GLN A 145 -30.18 21.25 -12.02
N SER A 146 -30.93 20.97 -13.09
CA SER A 146 -30.40 20.24 -14.24
C SER A 146 -29.25 20.95 -14.97
N TYR A 147 -29.10 22.28 -14.83
CA TYR A 147 -27.94 23.02 -15.34
C TYR A 147 -26.79 23.02 -14.33
N HIS A 148 -27.08 23.13 -13.04
CA HIS A 148 -26.09 23.00 -11.97
C HIS A 148 -25.43 21.62 -11.99
N ASP A 149 -26.22 20.54 -12.07
CA ASP A 149 -25.73 19.17 -12.18
C ASP A 149 -24.82 19.00 -13.41
N LYS A 150 -25.18 19.59 -14.55
CA LYS A 150 -24.34 19.57 -15.77
C LYS A 150 -23.03 20.33 -15.57
N MET A 151 -23.05 21.47 -14.88
CA MET A 151 -21.83 22.24 -14.57
C MET A 151 -20.93 21.49 -13.60
N VAL A 152 -21.47 20.85 -12.57
CA VAL A 152 -20.72 20.00 -11.63
C VAL A 152 -20.09 18.81 -12.37
N ASN A 153 -20.87 18.05 -13.14
CA ASN A 153 -20.34 16.93 -13.95
C ASN A 153 -19.27 17.39 -14.96
N GLN A 154 -19.37 18.60 -15.51
CA GLN A 154 -18.33 19.17 -16.39
C GLN A 154 -17.07 19.59 -15.62
N ALA A 155 -17.21 20.16 -14.42
CA ALA A 155 -16.10 20.51 -13.54
C ALA A 155 -15.36 19.26 -13.04
N ASP A 156 -16.08 18.24 -12.57
CA ASP A 156 -15.51 16.94 -12.17
C ASP A 156 -14.82 16.25 -13.35
N SER A 157 -15.41 16.35 -14.56
CA SER A 157 -14.79 15.87 -15.80
C SER A 157 -13.57 16.71 -16.22
N SER A 158 -13.42 17.95 -15.76
CA SER A 158 -12.22 18.77 -16.00
C SER A 158 -11.13 18.42 -15.00
N ALA A 159 -11.43 18.43 -13.70
CA ALA A 159 -10.53 18.01 -12.63
C ALA A 159 -10.00 16.58 -12.85
N GLY A 160 -10.86 15.65 -13.30
CA GLY A 160 -10.46 14.28 -13.66
C GLY A 160 -9.60 14.16 -14.92
N LYS A 161 -9.53 15.20 -15.77
CA LYS A 161 -8.56 15.30 -16.89
C LYS A 161 -7.28 15.99 -16.44
N GLU A 162 -7.39 17.06 -15.66
CA GLU A 162 -6.26 17.79 -15.07
C GLU A 162 -5.41 16.87 -14.17
N ALA A 163 -6.04 16.06 -13.32
CA ALA A 163 -5.34 15.04 -12.53
C ALA A 163 -4.58 14.02 -13.40
N ARG A 164 -5.15 13.60 -14.54
CA ARG A 164 -4.48 12.70 -15.51
C ARG A 164 -3.35 13.39 -16.27
N ILE A 165 -3.49 14.69 -16.55
CA ILE A 165 -2.42 15.50 -17.14
C ILE A 165 -1.25 15.57 -16.16
N HIS A 166 -1.50 15.92 -14.89
CA HIS A 166 -0.45 15.94 -13.86
C HIS A 166 0.18 14.56 -13.61
N GLU A 167 -0.59 13.46 -13.67
CA GLU A 167 -0.04 12.10 -13.60
C GLU A 167 0.88 11.80 -14.79
N VAL A 168 0.55 12.27 -16.00
CA VAL A 168 1.37 12.12 -17.20
C VAL A 168 2.60 13.04 -17.17
N GLU A 169 2.48 14.26 -16.62
CA GLU A 169 3.60 15.20 -16.41
C GLU A 169 4.58 14.67 -15.35
N ALA A 170 4.09 14.08 -14.27
CA ALA A 170 4.92 13.40 -13.27
C ALA A 170 5.65 12.18 -13.87
N LYS A 171 4.97 11.38 -14.70
CA LYS A 171 5.62 10.28 -15.44
C LYS A 171 6.63 10.79 -16.47
N LEU A 172 6.34 11.87 -17.19
CA LEU A 172 7.25 12.47 -18.15
C LEU A 172 8.52 13.02 -17.48
N THR A 173 8.39 13.74 -16.38
CA THR A 173 9.52 14.28 -15.61
C THR A 173 10.33 13.16 -14.94
N HIS A 174 9.69 12.10 -14.45
CA HIS A 174 10.39 10.88 -14.00
C HIS A 174 11.17 10.22 -15.15
N CYS A 175 10.54 10.01 -16.30
CA CYS A 175 11.21 9.46 -17.48
C CYS A 175 12.40 10.33 -17.91
N GLN A 176 12.25 11.66 -17.97
CA GLN A 176 13.34 12.59 -18.25
C GLN A 176 14.48 12.45 -17.23
N ALA A 177 14.19 12.37 -15.93
CA ALA A 177 15.20 12.14 -14.90
C ALA A 177 15.94 10.80 -15.11
N THR A 178 15.23 9.73 -15.49
CA THR A 178 15.86 8.43 -15.81
C THR A 178 16.69 8.47 -17.09
N CYS A 179 16.26 9.21 -18.12
CA CYS A 179 17.03 9.44 -19.34
C CYS A 179 18.33 10.19 -19.01
N ASN A 180 18.25 11.30 -18.27
CA ASN A 180 19.41 12.09 -17.87
C ASN A 180 20.42 11.25 -17.05
N ARG A 181 19.95 10.35 -16.18
CA ARG A 181 20.81 9.39 -15.46
C ARG A 181 21.51 8.42 -16.42
N ILE A 182 20.76 7.83 -17.37
CA ILE A 182 21.30 6.90 -18.35
C ILE A 182 22.29 7.60 -19.31
N GLU A 183 22.06 8.87 -19.65
CA GLU A 183 23.00 9.70 -20.42
C GLU A 183 24.28 9.99 -19.64
N GLN A 184 24.20 10.27 -18.33
CA GLN A 184 25.37 10.41 -17.46
C GLN A 184 26.16 9.09 -17.31
N GLU A 185 25.47 7.97 -17.13
CA GLU A 185 26.09 6.64 -17.07
C GLU A 185 26.75 6.27 -18.41
N LYS A 186 26.09 6.57 -19.53
CA LYS A 186 26.67 6.44 -20.87
C LYS A 186 27.92 7.30 -21.03
N GLU A 187 27.86 8.58 -20.66
CA GLU A 187 29.02 9.49 -20.73
C GLU A 187 30.20 8.98 -19.89
N LEU A 188 29.95 8.43 -18.70
CA LEU A 188 30.99 7.87 -17.84
C LEU A 188 31.61 6.61 -18.45
N LEU A 189 30.80 5.74 -19.07
CA LEU A 189 31.26 4.58 -19.82
C LEU A 189 32.05 4.97 -21.08
N GLU A 190 31.61 5.99 -21.82
CA GLU A 190 32.35 6.55 -22.96
C GLU A 190 33.71 7.12 -22.53
N LYS A 191 33.77 7.87 -21.42
CA LYS A 191 35.02 8.39 -20.84
C LYS A 191 35.94 7.26 -20.35
N HIS A 192 35.40 6.23 -19.72
CA HIS A 192 36.18 5.06 -19.28
C HIS A 192 36.72 4.24 -20.46
N ASN A 193 35.91 4.05 -21.51
CA ASN A 193 36.35 3.37 -22.73
C ASN A 193 37.44 4.17 -23.44
N LEU A 194 37.32 5.50 -23.54
CA LEU A 194 38.38 6.36 -24.07
C LEU A 194 39.68 6.25 -23.26
N TRP A 195 39.61 6.23 -21.93
CA TRP A 195 40.78 6.04 -21.07
C TRP A 195 41.44 4.65 -21.26
N LEU A 196 40.65 3.58 -21.36
CA LEU A 196 41.16 2.25 -21.70
C LEU A 196 41.83 2.24 -23.07
N ASP A 197 41.24 2.93 -24.05
CA ASP A 197 41.78 3.07 -25.40
C ASP A 197 43.11 3.84 -25.41
N GLU A 198 43.25 4.88 -24.59
CA GLU A 198 44.48 5.66 -24.41
C GLU A 198 45.57 4.86 -23.68
N GLU A 199 45.24 4.15 -22.60
CA GLU A 199 46.18 3.27 -21.90
C GLU A 199 46.61 2.09 -22.80
N LEU A 200 45.69 1.51 -23.60
CA LEU A 200 46.03 0.50 -24.60
C LEU A 200 46.96 1.07 -25.69
N LYS A 201 46.70 2.27 -26.21
CA LYS A 201 47.61 2.97 -27.14
C LYS A 201 48.97 3.22 -26.50
N ALA A 202 49.02 3.57 -25.21
CA ALA A 202 50.26 3.74 -24.45
C ALA A 202 51.02 2.42 -24.25
N LYS A 203 50.35 1.31 -23.88
CA LYS A 203 50.98 -0.03 -23.81
C LYS A 203 51.49 -0.48 -25.17
N VAL A 204 50.71 -0.33 -26.24
CA VAL A 204 51.11 -0.68 -27.61
C VAL A 204 52.32 0.14 -28.05
N LYS A 205 52.34 1.45 -27.77
CA LYS A 205 53.50 2.31 -28.03
C LYS A 205 54.72 1.84 -27.25
N ASN A 206 54.60 1.66 -25.93
CA ASN A 206 55.70 1.22 -25.06
C ASN A 206 56.24 -0.16 -25.48
N LEU A 207 55.39 -1.10 -25.89
CA LEU A 207 55.80 -2.39 -26.46
C LEU A 207 56.47 -2.23 -27.83
N SER A 208 56.04 -1.27 -28.66
CA SER A 208 56.71 -0.98 -29.94
C SER A 208 58.09 -0.34 -29.74
N ASP A 209 58.25 0.51 -28.73
CA ASP A 209 59.50 1.18 -28.42
C ASP A 209 60.47 0.24 -27.68
N LEU A 210 59.98 -0.66 -26.83
CA LEU A 210 60.75 -1.81 -26.31
C LEU A 210 61.21 -2.75 -27.43
N ARG A 211 60.36 -3.05 -28.41
CA ARG A 211 60.75 -3.88 -29.57
C ARG A 211 61.83 -3.20 -30.42
N LYS A 212 61.75 -1.88 -30.62
CA LYS A 212 62.84 -1.11 -31.29
C LYS A 212 64.13 -1.20 -30.49
N ALA A 213 64.10 -0.85 -29.20
CA ALA A 213 65.28 -0.90 -28.34
C ALA A 213 65.92 -2.30 -28.28
N ASN A 214 65.11 -3.37 -28.28
CA ASN A 214 65.61 -4.73 -28.39
C ASN A 214 66.23 -5.03 -29.77
N MET A 215 65.62 -4.63 -30.89
CA MET A 215 66.21 -4.79 -32.22
C MET A 215 67.50 -3.97 -32.39
N ASP A 216 67.54 -2.75 -31.82
CA ASP A 216 68.72 -1.89 -31.82
C ASP A 216 69.85 -2.56 -31.02
N GLU A 217 69.55 -3.10 -29.84
CA GLU A 217 70.50 -3.85 -28.99
C GLU A 217 70.92 -5.19 -29.62
N GLU A 218 70.01 -5.93 -30.24
CA GLU A 218 70.31 -7.14 -31.03
C GLU A 218 71.23 -6.81 -32.20
N SER A 219 71.01 -5.69 -32.89
CA SER A 219 71.89 -5.23 -33.98
C SER A 219 73.27 -4.82 -33.45
N ARG A 220 73.33 -4.14 -32.29
CA ARG A 220 74.57 -3.72 -31.62
C ARG A 220 75.37 -4.92 -31.11
N MET A 221 74.70 -5.93 -30.58
CA MET A 221 75.32 -7.18 -30.12
C MET A 221 75.74 -8.05 -31.30
N SER A 222 74.96 -8.11 -32.39
CA SER A 222 75.34 -8.80 -33.63
C SER A 222 76.56 -8.15 -34.29
N ALA A 223 76.62 -6.81 -34.34
CA ALA A 223 77.79 -6.07 -34.80
C ALA A 223 79.02 -6.33 -33.93
N LYS A 224 78.85 -6.43 -32.60
CA LYS A 224 79.93 -6.78 -31.67
C LYS A 224 80.38 -8.25 -31.82
N ILE A 225 79.46 -9.17 -32.11
CA ILE A 225 79.81 -10.57 -32.42
C ILE A 225 80.62 -10.63 -33.72
N ALA A 226 80.15 -9.98 -34.79
CA ALA A 226 80.89 -9.92 -36.06
C ALA A 226 82.28 -9.29 -35.93
N GLU A 227 82.44 -8.27 -35.07
CA GLU A 227 83.74 -7.67 -34.77
C GLU A 227 84.64 -8.61 -33.96
N LEU A 228 84.10 -9.33 -32.97
CA LEU A 228 84.85 -10.37 -32.24
C LEU A 228 85.22 -11.55 -33.13
N GLU A 229 84.35 -11.95 -34.07
CA GLU A 229 84.65 -12.95 -35.10
C GLU A 229 85.75 -12.46 -36.04
N ARG A 230 85.76 -11.17 -36.42
CA ARG A 230 86.86 -10.54 -37.16
C ARG A 230 88.16 -10.59 -36.36
N GLU A 231 88.18 -10.13 -35.12
CA GLU A 231 89.34 -10.18 -34.21
C GLU A 231 89.86 -11.61 -33.99
N ILE A 232 88.96 -12.59 -33.83
CA ILE A 232 89.31 -14.02 -33.72
C ILE A 232 89.88 -14.53 -35.04
N SER A 233 89.31 -14.18 -36.20
CA SER A 233 89.83 -14.59 -37.51
C SER A 233 91.22 -14.00 -37.78
N GLU A 234 91.45 -12.75 -37.39
CA GLU A 234 92.73 -12.06 -37.50
C GLU A 234 93.76 -12.67 -36.53
N SER A 235 93.39 -12.91 -35.27
CA SER A 235 94.20 -13.61 -34.27
C SER A 235 94.54 -15.04 -34.69
N THR A 236 93.60 -15.74 -35.31
CA THR A 236 93.83 -17.08 -35.88
C THR A 236 94.76 -17.00 -37.09
N SER A 237 94.65 -15.96 -37.92
CA SER A 237 95.55 -15.73 -39.05
C SER A 237 96.96 -15.31 -38.61
N SER A 238 97.10 -14.55 -37.53
CA SER A 238 98.41 -14.15 -36.99
C SER A 238 99.08 -15.31 -36.24
N LEU A 239 98.31 -16.13 -35.52
CA LEU A 239 98.74 -17.40 -34.95
C LEU A 239 99.11 -18.43 -36.04
N ARG A 240 98.42 -18.44 -37.19
CA ARG A 240 98.81 -19.27 -38.33
C ARG A 240 100.15 -18.81 -38.91
N ARG A 241 100.30 -17.50 -39.18
CA ARG A 241 101.57 -16.91 -39.64
C ARG A 241 102.72 -17.08 -38.65
N SER A 242 102.47 -17.12 -37.34
CA SER A 242 103.51 -17.40 -36.35
C SER A 242 103.85 -18.89 -36.27
N LYS A 243 102.88 -19.80 -36.39
CA LYS A 243 103.13 -21.25 -36.55
C LYS A 243 103.89 -21.57 -37.84
N GLU A 244 103.54 -20.94 -38.95
CA GLU A 244 104.26 -21.03 -40.24
C GLU A 244 105.73 -20.64 -40.03
N ARG A 245 106.00 -19.45 -39.47
CA ARG A 245 107.37 -19.00 -39.12
C ARG A 245 108.09 -19.89 -38.11
N ILE A 246 107.39 -20.46 -37.14
CA ILE A 246 107.97 -21.43 -36.20
C ILE A 246 108.40 -22.68 -36.98
N SER A 247 107.56 -23.20 -37.88
CA SER A 247 107.91 -24.36 -38.71
C SER A 247 109.05 -24.07 -39.72
N GLU A 248 109.15 -22.85 -40.24
CA GLU A 248 110.30 -22.38 -41.03
C GLU A 248 111.59 -22.38 -40.19
N LEU A 249 111.51 -21.90 -38.94
CA LEU A 249 112.64 -21.89 -38.01
C LEU A 249 113.00 -23.32 -37.54
N GLU A 250 112.03 -24.20 -37.29
CA GLU A 250 112.25 -25.61 -36.94
C GLU A 250 112.88 -26.39 -38.11
N GLN A 251 112.41 -26.17 -39.35
CA GLN A 251 113.05 -26.71 -40.55
C GLN A 251 114.48 -26.19 -40.70
N ARG A 252 114.71 -24.89 -40.45
CA ARG A 252 116.04 -24.29 -40.50
C ARG A 252 116.96 -24.81 -39.39
N VAL A 253 116.46 -25.03 -38.18
CA VAL A 253 117.20 -25.67 -37.09
C VAL A 253 117.54 -27.11 -37.47
N SER A 254 116.57 -27.92 -37.93
CA SER A 254 116.83 -29.29 -38.38
C SER A 254 117.80 -29.37 -39.56
N TYR A 255 117.81 -28.37 -40.45
CA TYR A 255 118.80 -28.22 -41.50
C TYR A 255 120.20 -27.93 -40.92
N MET A 256 120.33 -26.93 -40.04
CA MET A 256 121.60 -26.63 -39.36
C MET A 256 122.10 -27.81 -38.51
N GLU A 257 121.22 -28.56 -37.85
CA GLU A 257 121.56 -29.77 -37.10
C GLU A 257 122.10 -30.88 -38.00
N LYS A 258 121.53 -31.07 -39.20
CA LYS A 258 122.03 -32.01 -40.20
C LYS A 258 123.39 -31.58 -40.76
N GLU A 259 123.59 -30.28 -41.01
CA GLU A 259 124.91 -29.75 -41.38
C GLU A 259 125.92 -29.99 -40.25
N LEU A 260 125.57 -29.70 -38.99
CA LEU A 260 126.44 -29.88 -37.82
C LEU A 260 126.76 -31.37 -37.57
N LEU A 261 125.80 -32.28 -37.76
CA LEU A 261 126.03 -33.72 -37.75
C LEU A 261 126.98 -34.12 -38.88
N SER A 262 126.75 -33.69 -40.13
CA SER A 262 127.65 -34.02 -41.26
C SER A 262 129.07 -33.46 -41.07
N ALA A 263 129.21 -32.29 -40.46
CA ALA A 263 130.49 -31.69 -40.11
C ALA A 263 131.18 -32.45 -38.96
N LYS A 264 130.41 -32.94 -37.98
CA LYS A 264 130.90 -33.80 -36.89
C LYS A 264 131.33 -35.17 -37.40
N ASP A 265 130.59 -35.77 -38.34
CA ASP A 265 130.95 -37.05 -38.95
C ASP A 265 132.17 -36.90 -39.87
N ALA A 266 132.30 -35.78 -40.58
CA ALA A 266 133.52 -35.44 -41.32
C ALA A 266 134.73 -35.19 -40.38
N ALA A 267 134.51 -34.56 -39.22
CA ALA A 267 135.53 -34.42 -38.19
C ALA A 267 135.94 -35.78 -37.61
N ALA A 268 134.98 -36.65 -37.26
CA ALA A 268 135.25 -38.01 -36.77
C ALA A 268 135.96 -38.88 -37.83
N ALA A 269 135.64 -38.74 -39.11
CA ALA A 269 136.36 -39.39 -40.20
C ALA A 269 137.81 -38.89 -40.33
N ASN A 270 138.07 -37.60 -40.06
CA ASN A 270 139.43 -37.07 -39.97
C ASN A 270 140.14 -37.50 -38.69
N GLU A 271 139.47 -37.62 -37.54
CA GLU A 271 140.03 -38.21 -36.32
C GLU A 271 140.42 -39.69 -36.54
N GLN A 272 139.60 -40.46 -37.28
CA GLN A 272 139.93 -41.84 -37.66
C GLN A 272 141.14 -41.90 -38.62
N ARG A 273 141.27 -40.96 -39.56
CA ARG A 273 142.45 -40.83 -40.42
C ARG A 273 143.71 -40.50 -39.62
N LEU A 274 143.65 -39.50 -38.75
CA LEU A 274 144.75 -39.11 -37.86
C LEU A 274 145.10 -40.26 -36.88
N GLY A 275 144.12 -41.01 -36.41
CA GLY A 275 144.32 -42.23 -35.61
C GLY A 275 145.01 -43.35 -36.40
N ALA A 276 144.66 -43.54 -37.67
CA ALA A 276 145.34 -44.47 -38.56
C ALA A 276 146.80 -44.03 -38.83
N GLU A 277 147.03 -42.75 -39.13
CA GLU A 277 148.36 -42.16 -39.29
C GLU A 277 149.21 -42.37 -38.02
N LEU A 278 148.67 -42.02 -36.84
CA LEU A 278 149.31 -42.28 -35.54
C LEU A 278 149.63 -43.77 -35.34
N SER A 279 148.75 -44.69 -35.76
CA SER A 279 149.03 -46.12 -35.67
C SER A 279 150.21 -46.56 -36.56
N THR A 280 150.38 -45.96 -37.74
CA THR A 280 151.55 -46.22 -38.60
C THR A 280 152.84 -45.65 -38.01
N VAL A 281 152.79 -44.44 -37.42
CA VAL A 281 153.92 -43.82 -36.73
C VAL A 281 154.33 -44.63 -35.49
N MET A 282 153.35 -45.13 -34.71
CA MET A 282 153.62 -45.97 -33.55
C MET A 282 154.29 -47.29 -33.96
N LYS A 283 153.87 -47.90 -35.08
CA LYS A 283 154.47 -49.13 -35.60
C LYS A 283 155.89 -48.94 -36.15
N LEU A 284 156.20 -47.75 -36.69
CA LEU A 284 157.58 -47.36 -37.01
C LEU A 284 158.44 -47.19 -35.75
N ALA A 285 157.88 -46.61 -34.68
CA ALA A 285 158.58 -46.48 -33.40
C ALA A 285 158.87 -47.84 -32.74
N GLU A 286 157.98 -48.84 -32.89
CA GLU A 286 158.21 -50.22 -32.46
C GLU A 286 159.39 -50.86 -33.21
N LEU A 287 159.45 -50.75 -34.54
CA LEU A 287 160.58 -51.25 -35.35
C LEU A 287 161.91 -50.58 -35.00
N HIS A 288 161.92 -49.28 -34.68
CA HIS A 288 163.11 -48.58 -34.17
C HIS A 288 163.52 -49.06 -32.77
N LYS A 289 162.59 -49.56 -31.96
CA LYS A 289 162.86 -50.11 -30.62
C LYS A 289 163.41 -51.54 -30.69
N GLU A 290 162.88 -52.38 -31.58
CA GLU A 290 163.34 -53.75 -31.79
C GLU A 290 164.76 -53.78 -32.37
N SER A 291 165.01 -53.00 -33.44
CA SER A 291 166.34 -52.90 -34.06
C SER A 291 167.43 -52.38 -33.11
N SER A 292 167.09 -51.50 -32.16
CA SER A 292 167.99 -51.07 -31.09
C SER A 292 168.41 -52.22 -30.15
N SER A 293 167.50 -53.18 -29.90
CA SER A 293 167.76 -54.30 -28.97
C SER A 293 168.77 -55.33 -29.51
N GLU A 294 168.86 -55.48 -30.84
CA GLU A 294 169.78 -56.45 -31.46
C GLU A 294 171.24 -56.00 -31.38
N TRP A 295 171.51 -54.69 -31.49
CA TRP A 295 172.85 -54.12 -31.32
C TRP A 295 173.36 -54.30 -29.88
N SER A 296 172.47 -54.23 -28.88
CA SER A 296 172.83 -54.47 -27.48
C SER A 296 173.32 -55.89 -27.22
N LYS A 297 172.79 -56.91 -27.90
CA LYS A 297 173.25 -58.30 -27.76
C LYS A 297 174.63 -58.52 -28.39
N LYS A 298 174.85 -57.98 -29.60
CA LYS A 298 176.15 -58.06 -30.31
C LYS A 298 177.29 -57.38 -29.54
N ALA A 299 177.00 -56.37 -28.72
CA ALA A 299 178.01 -55.74 -27.86
C ALA A 299 178.55 -56.69 -26.77
N GLY A 300 177.67 -57.45 -26.10
CA GLY A 300 178.07 -58.35 -25.01
C GLY A 300 178.89 -59.56 -25.47
N GLU A 301 178.66 -60.03 -26.70
CA GLU A 301 179.44 -61.13 -27.29
C GLU A 301 180.90 -60.72 -27.57
N LEU A 302 181.14 -59.46 -27.96
CA LEU A 302 182.48 -58.92 -28.19
C LEU A 302 183.25 -58.72 -26.88
N GLU A 303 182.58 -58.32 -25.80
CA GLU A 303 183.20 -58.13 -24.48
C GLU A 303 183.70 -59.46 -23.85
N GLY A 304 183.09 -60.59 -24.22
CA GLY A 304 183.58 -61.93 -23.89
C GLY A 304 184.87 -62.30 -24.62
N VAL A 305 185.04 -61.88 -25.88
CA VAL A 305 186.25 -62.15 -26.68
C VAL A 305 187.45 -61.35 -26.16
N ILE A 306 187.24 -60.10 -25.71
CA ILE A 306 188.31 -59.24 -25.17
C ILE A 306 188.98 -59.90 -23.96
N LYS A 307 188.21 -60.44 -23.01
CA LYS A 307 188.74 -61.09 -21.80
C LYS A 307 189.54 -62.37 -22.09
N ALA A 308 189.26 -63.06 -23.19
CA ALA A 308 190.09 -64.18 -23.64
C ALA A 308 191.45 -63.68 -24.18
N LEU A 309 191.45 -62.60 -24.97
CA LEU A 309 192.67 -62.01 -25.53
C LEU A 309 193.59 -61.41 -24.46
N GLU A 310 193.04 -60.78 -23.42
CA GLU A 310 193.81 -60.23 -22.30
C GLU A 310 194.67 -61.30 -21.59
N THR A 311 194.11 -62.49 -21.34
CA THR A 311 194.87 -63.61 -20.75
C THR A 311 195.94 -64.19 -21.67
N HIS A 312 195.80 -64.01 -22.99
CA HIS A 312 196.78 -64.47 -23.97
C HIS A 312 197.92 -63.45 -24.18
N LEU A 313 197.73 -62.18 -23.78
CA LEU A 313 198.74 -61.14 -23.86
C LEU A 313 199.80 -61.29 -22.77
N THR A 314 199.39 -61.49 -21.51
CA THR A 314 200.30 -61.64 -20.37
C THR A 314 201.21 -62.88 -20.50
N GLN A 315 200.69 -63.97 -21.06
CA GLN A 315 201.45 -65.18 -21.37
C GLN A 315 202.50 -64.97 -22.48
N VAL A 316 202.36 -63.93 -23.30
CA VAL A 316 203.23 -63.60 -24.43
C VAL A 316 204.27 -62.53 -24.05
N GLU A 317 203.95 -61.59 -23.16
CA GLU A 317 204.89 -60.54 -22.73
C GLU A 317 206.11 -61.08 -21.98
N ASP A 318 205.95 -62.10 -21.13
CA ASP A 318 207.10 -62.76 -20.47
C ASP A 318 207.94 -63.58 -21.47
N ASP A 319 207.26 -64.21 -22.43
CA ASP A 319 207.89 -65.00 -23.49
C ASP A 319 208.69 -64.14 -24.50
N TYR A 320 208.46 -62.82 -24.55
CA TYR A 320 209.26 -61.87 -25.34
C TYR A 320 210.43 -61.25 -24.57
N LYS A 321 210.37 -61.14 -23.24
CA LYS A 321 211.49 -60.64 -22.41
C LYS A 321 212.74 -61.51 -22.55
N GLU A 322 212.57 -62.83 -22.74
CA GLU A 322 213.68 -63.77 -22.96
C GLU A 322 214.20 -63.83 -24.41
N LYS A 323 213.51 -63.20 -25.37
CA LYS A 323 213.85 -63.25 -26.80
C LYS A 323 214.53 -61.97 -27.29
N LEU A 324 214.08 -60.79 -26.87
CA LEU A 324 214.70 -59.51 -27.26
C LEU A 324 216.17 -59.39 -26.81
N GLY A 325 216.51 -60.02 -25.66
CA GLY A 325 217.89 -60.10 -25.17
C GLY A 325 218.86 -60.94 -26.03
N LYS A 326 218.35 -61.67 -27.04
CA LYS A 326 219.15 -62.40 -28.04
C LYS A 326 219.17 -61.68 -29.39
N GLU A 327 218.23 -60.75 -29.61
CA GLU A 327 218.05 -60.00 -30.87
C GLU A 327 218.93 -58.74 -30.94
N THR A 328 219.41 -58.24 -29.80
CA THR A 328 220.40 -57.14 -29.72
C THR A 328 221.75 -57.48 -30.34
N LEU A 329 222.10 -58.77 -30.46
CA LEU A 329 223.30 -59.22 -31.17
C LEU A 329 223.10 -59.26 -32.70
N ALA A 330 221.87 -59.54 -33.17
CA ALA A 330 221.54 -59.64 -34.60
C ALA A 330 221.55 -58.29 -35.34
N LYS A 331 221.66 -57.16 -34.62
CA LYS A 331 221.78 -55.82 -35.20
C LYS A 331 223.15 -55.51 -35.82
N SER A 332 224.19 -56.29 -35.53
CA SER A 332 225.55 -56.03 -36.02
C SER A 332 225.74 -56.36 -37.51
N ASP A 333 225.11 -57.43 -38.00
CA ASP A 333 225.52 -58.05 -39.26
C ASP A 333 224.66 -57.61 -40.46
N LEU A 334 223.41 -57.20 -40.24
CA LEU A 334 222.48 -56.82 -41.31
C LEU A 334 222.66 -55.38 -41.82
N GLU A 335 223.43 -54.53 -41.14
CA GLU A 335 223.83 -53.21 -41.66
C GLU A 335 224.72 -53.33 -42.92
N MET A 336 225.31 -54.50 -43.18
CA MET A 336 226.07 -54.81 -44.40
C MET A 336 225.18 -55.14 -45.62
N GLU A 337 223.97 -55.69 -45.44
CA GLU A 337 223.15 -56.13 -46.58
C GLU A 337 222.33 -55.02 -47.25
N VAL A 338 222.18 -53.88 -46.58
CA VAL A 338 221.50 -52.66 -47.08
C VAL A 338 222.09 -52.15 -48.42
N ALA A 339 223.32 -52.54 -48.76
CA ALA A 339 223.98 -52.19 -50.02
C ALA A 339 223.54 -53.05 -51.23
N ASN A 340 223.25 -54.35 -51.05
CA ASN A 340 223.35 -55.33 -52.16
C ASN A 340 222.05 -55.63 -52.92
N LEU A 341 220.86 -55.31 -52.37
CA LEU A 341 219.57 -55.65 -53.01
C LEU A 341 218.76 -54.46 -53.57
N LYS A 342 219.32 -53.24 -53.52
CA LYS A 342 218.85 -52.09 -54.32
C LYS A 342 218.98 -52.27 -55.85
N GLN A 343 219.45 -53.42 -56.33
CA GLN A 343 219.85 -53.64 -57.73
C GLN A 343 219.24 -54.87 -58.42
N LYS A 344 218.28 -55.59 -57.81
CA LYS A 344 217.73 -56.85 -58.38
C LYS A 344 216.23 -56.98 -58.56
N ILE A 345 215.38 -56.27 -57.81
CA ILE A 345 213.91 -56.33 -57.98
C ILE A 345 213.39 -55.00 -58.55
N GLN A 346 213.88 -54.71 -59.76
CA GLN A 346 213.34 -53.71 -60.70
C GLN A 346 213.03 -54.44 -62.02
N LYS A 347 212.42 -55.64 -61.91
CA LYS A 347 212.50 -56.66 -62.98
C LYS A 347 211.39 -57.71 -63.03
N CYS A 348 210.24 -57.42 -62.44
CA CYS A 348 208.99 -58.20 -62.57
C CYS A 348 207.76 -57.26 -62.47
N GLU A 349 207.80 -56.14 -63.20
CA GLU A 349 206.60 -55.38 -63.53
C GLU A 349 206.00 -55.91 -64.83
N LEU A 350 204.67 -55.84 -64.95
CA LEU A 350 203.87 -56.06 -66.18
C LEU A 350 203.97 -57.46 -66.84
N ASP A 351 203.01 -58.35 -66.53
CA ASP A 351 202.10 -58.88 -67.57
C ASP A 351 200.93 -59.74 -67.03
N LEU A 352 199.71 -59.41 -67.51
CA LEU A 352 198.54 -60.28 -67.77
C LEU A 352 197.78 -61.03 -66.63
N GLU A 353 196.54 -61.54 -66.81
CA GLU A 353 195.33 -61.05 -67.52
C GLU A 353 194.09 -61.96 -67.26
N ASN A 354 193.02 -61.42 -66.66
CA ASN A 354 191.59 -61.82 -66.77
C ASN A 354 191.00 -63.23 -66.42
N SER A 355 189.67 -63.20 -66.16
CA SER A 355 188.67 -64.31 -66.14
C SER A 355 188.52 -65.16 -64.84
N ARG A 356 187.36 -65.77 -64.51
CA ARG A 356 186.09 -66.03 -65.28
C ARG A 356 184.85 -66.36 -64.39
N LYS A 357 183.67 -65.80 -64.75
CA LYS A 357 182.24 -66.33 -64.82
C LYS A 357 181.73 -67.48 -63.89
N SER A 358 180.43 -67.74 -63.58
CA SER A 358 179.04 -67.25 -63.88
C SER A 358 178.04 -67.98 -62.92
N GLY A 359 176.69 -67.83 -62.84
CA GLY A 359 175.62 -67.02 -63.49
C GLY A 359 174.19 -67.61 -63.23
N GLU A 360 173.12 -67.03 -63.83
CA GLU A 360 171.72 -67.59 -63.98
C GLU A 360 170.80 -67.68 -62.71
N MET A 361 169.43 -67.58 -62.71
CA MET A 361 168.38 -67.27 -63.74
C MET A 361 166.96 -66.88 -63.17
N SER A 362 166.16 -66.07 -63.91
CA SER A 362 164.65 -66.02 -63.99
C SER A 362 163.81 -65.43 -62.80
N LEU A 363 162.50 -65.02 -62.87
CA LEU A 363 161.44 -64.94 -63.93
C LEU A 363 160.22 -63.94 -63.66
N VAL A 364 160.11 -62.83 -64.41
CA VAL A 364 158.94 -62.08 -65.03
C VAL A 364 157.49 -61.90 -64.35
N PRO A 365 156.34 -61.40 -64.96
CA PRO A 365 155.49 -60.30 -64.33
C PRO A 365 153.90 -60.28 -64.50
N PHE A 366 153.24 -59.12 -64.20
CA PHE A 366 152.01 -58.51 -64.86
C PHE A 366 150.58 -59.15 -64.73
N THR A 367 149.38 -58.53 -65.00
CA THR A 367 148.86 -57.15 -65.34
C THR A 367 147.30 -56.98 -65.26
N ASN A 368 146.81 -55.73 -65.08
CA ASN A 368 145.60 -55.07 -65.69
C ASN A 368 144.11 -55.31 -65.26
N ILE A 369 143.26 -54.31 -65.63
CA ILE A 369 141.77 -54.22 -65.72
C ILE A 369 141.00 -54.02 -64.38
N ALA A 370 140.08 -53.06 -64.10
CA ALA A 370 139.35 -51.95 -64.78
C ALA A 370 137.84 -52.17 -65.05
N ALA A 371 136.96 -51.31 -64.49
CA ALA A 371 135.56 -51.08 -64.88
C ALA A 371 134.94 -49.81 -64.21
N GLU A 372 134.10 -49.08 -64.96
CA GLU A 372 133.30 -47.87 -64.65
C GLU A 372 132.02 -47.95 -65.56
N PRO A 373 131.05 -47.00 -65.59
CA PRO A 373 130.41 -46.17 -64.53
C PRO A 373 128.85 -46.09 -64.68
N ALA A 374 128.19 -45.21 -63.89
CA ALA A 374 126.96 -44.44 -64.24
C ALA A 374 125.59 -45.18 -64.43
N ASP A 375 124.38 -44.57 -64.42
CA ASP A 375 123.94 -43.21 -64.03
C ASP A 375 122.40 -43.07 -63.75
N LEU A 376 121.98 -41.90 -63.23
CA LEU A 376 120.72 -41.14 -63.43
C LEU A 376 119.28 -41.61 -63.02
N SER A 377 118.60 -40.70 -62.30
CA SER A 377 117.28 -40.05 -62.59
C SER A 377 115.94 -40.40 -61.86
N ASP A 378 115.26 -39.29 -61.50
CA ASP A 378 113.83 -38.92 -61.47
C ASP A 378 112.77 -39.33 -60.40
N THR A 379 112.12 -38.25 -59.93
CA THR A 379 110.92 -37.94 -59.12
C THR A 379 109.57 -38.24 -59.85
N PRO A 380 108.31 -37.88 -59.42
CA PRO A 380 107.79 -37.09 -58.25
C PRO A 380 106.40 -37.51 -57.59
N MET A 381 105.91 -36.67 -56.64
CA MET A 381 104.50 -36.16 -56.44
C MET A 381 103.38 -36.84 -55.58
N LYS A 382 102.66 -35.97 -54.82
CA LYS A 382 101.23 -35.94 -54.33
C LYS A 382 100.76 -36.91 -53.20
N GLU A 383 100.31 -36.47 -52.00
CA GLU A 383 99.08 -35.70 -51.54
C GLU A 383 97.79 -36.56 -51.39
N MET A 384 96.79 -36.34 -50.50
CA MET A 384 96.53 -35.39 -49.38
C MET A 384 95.30 -35.84 -48.52
N SER A 385 95.13 -35.25 -47.30
CA SER A 385 94.01 -35.18 -46.32
C SER A 385 92.55 -35.54 -46.74
N LEU A 386 91.66 -36.10 -45.88
CA LEU A 386 91.00 -35.58 -44.64
C LEU A 386 90.15 -34.30 -44.84
N SER A 387 89.01 -34.02 -44.17
CA SER A 387 87.87 -34.78 -43.57
C SER A 387 86.96 -33.77 -42.80
N ASP A 388 85.61 -33.89 -42.80
CA ASP A 388 84.75 -32.86 -42.15
C ASP A 388 83.39 -33.35 -41.57
N ASP A 389 82.86 -32.55 -40.61
CA ASP A 389 81.46 -32.30 -40.17
C ASP A 389 80.50 -33.30 -39.42
N VAL A 390 80.06 -32.86 -38.21
CA VAL A 390 78.65 -32.71 -37.68
C VAL A 390 77.64 -33.90 -37.56
N ASN A 391 77.08 -34.16 -36.34
CA ASN A 391 75.68 -33.76 -35.90
C ASN A 391 75.07 -34.50 -34.65
N ARG A 392 74.19 -33.77 -33.93
CA ARG A 392 72.96 -34.10 -33.13
C ARG A 392 72.84 -35.24 -32.07
N ASN A 393 72.04 -34.92 -31.05
CA ASN A 393 71.46 -35.83 -30.04
C ASN A 393 70.01 -36.21 -30.38
N ASP A 394 69.54 -37.39 -29.96
CA ASP A 394 68.12 -37.71 -29.77
C ASP A 394 67.95 -38.84 -28.72
N LEU A 395 66.85 -38.89 -27.96
CA LEU A 395 66.68 -39.81 -26.81
C LEU A 395 65.23 -40.32 -26.63
N MET A 396 65.02 -41.61 -26.88
CA MET A 396 63.75 -42.32 -26.68
C MET A 396 63.83 -43.29 -25.49
N ILE A 397 62.85 -43.24 -24.57
CA ILE A 397 62.83 -44.04 -23.33
C ILE A 397 61.79 -45.17 -23.41
N VAL A 398 62.18 -46.37 -23.01
CA VAL A 398 61.36 -47.60 -23.06
C VAL A 398 60.67 -47.89 -21.70
N PRO A 399 59.38 -48.23 -21.65
CA PRO A 399 58.69 -48.60 -20.41
C PRO A 399 59.12 -49.95 -19.81
N ARG A 400 59.16 -50.05 -18.47
CA ARG A 400 59.36 -51.31 -17.73
C ARG A 400 58.07 -52.12 -17.57
N VAL A 401 58.23 -53.45 -17.39
CA VAL A 401 57.17 -54.40 -17.04
C VAL A 401 57.45 -55.01 -15.65
N PRO A 402 56.44 -55.34 -14.80
CA PRO A 402 56.66 -55.91 -13.48
C PRO A 402 57.27 -57.33 -13.47
N SER A 403 57.79 -57.73 -12.30
CA SER A 403 58.54 -58.98 -12.09
C SER A 403 57.65 -60.17 -11.67
N GLY A 404 57.67 -61.25 -12.45
CA GLY A 404 57.10 -62.55 -12.05
C GLY A 404 56.90 -63.47 -13.25
N VAL A 405 57.80 -64.45 -13.44
CA VAL A 405 58.00 -65.22 -14.68
C VAL A 405 58.49 -64.34 -15.84
N SER A 406 59.45 -64.81 -16.65
CA SER A 406 59.89 -64.04 -17.83
C SER A 406 58.88 -64.18 -18.97
N GLY A 407 58.68 -63.12 -19.75
CA GLY A 407 57.83 -63.17 -20.95
C GLY A 407 58.30 -64.24 -21.95
N THR A 408 59.61 -64.49 -22.01
CA THR A 408 60.22 -65.60 -22.78
C THR A 408 59.80 -66.99 -22.28
N ALA A 409 59.63 -67.21 -20.98
CA ALA A 409 59.20 -68.50 -20.44
C ALA A 409 57.70 -68.76 -20.69
N LEU A 410 56.86 -67.73 -20.57
CA LEU A 410 55.43 -67.85 -20.87
C LEU A 410 55.20 -68.10 -22.37
N ALA A 411 55.87 -67.31 -23.23
CA ALA A 411 55.82 -67.50 -24.68
C ALA A 411 56.36 -68.88 -25.09
N ALA A 412 57.47 -69.34 -24.51
CA ALA A 412 58.03 -70.66 -24.77
C ALA A 412 57.08 -71.80 -24.38
N SER A 413 56.24 -71.64 -23.34
CA SER A 413 55.23 -72.67 -23.01
C SER A 413 54.05 -72.63 -23.99
N LEU A 414 53.50 -71.46 -24.32
CA LEU A 414 52.40 -71.35 -25.29
C LEU A 414 52.80 -71.87 -26.69
N LEU A 415 54.04 -71.64 -27.11
CA LEU A 415 54.62 -72.22 -28.33
C LEU A 415 54.75 -73.76 -28.23
N ARG A 416 55.05 -74.30 -27.05
CA ARG A 416 55.09 -75.75 -26.77
C ARG A 416 53.70 -76.38 -26.84
N ASP A 417 52.69 -75.65 -26.40
CA ASP A 417 51.28 -76.04 -26.38
C ASP A 417 50.60 -75.87 -27.78
N GLY A 418 51.40 -75.72 -28.84
CA GLY A 418 50.95 -75.72 -30.24
C GLY A 418 50.39 -74.40 -30.75
N TRP A 419 50.49 -73.30 -30.00
CA TRP A 419 50.03 -72.00 -30.47
C TRP A 419 51.08 -71.38 -31.40
N SER A 420 50.66 -70.90 -32.57
CA SER A 420 51.55 -70.15 -33.45
C SER A 420 51.92 -68.80 -32.82
N LEU A 421 53.13 -68.31 -33.10
CA LEU A 421 53.60 -67.02 -32.60
C LEU A 421 52.63 -65.88 -32.94
N ALA A 422 52.05 -65.90 -34.15
CA ALA A 422 51.01 -64.97 -34.58
C ALA A 422 49.76 -65.00 -33.67
N LYS A 423 49.29 -66.18 -33.27
CA LYS A 423 48.13 -66.35 -32.38
C LYS A 423 48.41 -65.90 -30.93
N ILE A 424 49.66 -66.03 -30.48
CA ILE A 424 50.10 -65.48 -29.19
C ILE A 424 50.11 -63.95 -29.24
N TYR A 425 50.60 -63.34 -30.32
CA TYR A 425 50.52 -61.88 -30.52
C TYR A 425 49.09 -61.39 -30.69
N GLU A 426 48.23 -62.12 -31.40
CA GLU A 426 46.79 -61.82 -31.54
C GLU A 426 46.09 -61.78 -30.18
N LYS A 427 46.27 -62.82 -29.33
CA LYS A 427 45.67 -62.83 -27.98
C LYS A 427 46.32 -61.85 -27.00
N TYR A 428 47.59 -61.52 -27.17
CA TYR A 428 48.21 -60.40 -26.44
C TYR A 428 47.58 -59.07 -26.86
N GLN A 429 47.40 -58.84 -28.17
CA GLN A 429 46.80 -57.61 -28.71
C GLN A 429 45.36 -57.46 -28.22
N GLU A 430 44.52 -58.50 -28.35
CA GLU A 430 43.17 -58.55 -27.77
C GLU A 430 43.15 -58.21 -26.28
N ALA A 431 44.07 -58.75 -25.48
CA ALA A 431 44.15 -58.45 -24.04
C ALA A 431 44.57 -57.00 -23.77
N THR A 432 45.50 -56.42 -24.56
CA THR A 432 45.86 -55.00 -24.44
C THR A 432 44.73 -54.08 -24.87
N ASP A 433 43.94 -54.45 -25.88
CA ASP A 433 42.80 -53.66 -26.36
C ASP A 433 41.61 -53.79 -25.42
N ALA A 434 41.34 -54.97 -24.85
CA ALA A 434 40.37 -55.12 -23.76
C ALA A 434 40.72 -54.24 -22.55
N LEU A 435 42.00 -54.21 -22.13
CA LEU A 435 42.47 -53.33 -21.05
C LEU A 435 42.38 -51.83 -21.42
N ARG A 436 42.58 -51.46 -22.69
CA ARG A 436 42.34 -50.09 -23.19
C ARG A 436 40.86 -49.72 -23.12
N HIS A 437 39.95 -50.62 -23.53
CA HIS A 437 38.50 -50.42 -23.45
C HIS A 437 38.01 -50.33 -22.00
N GLU A 438 38.51 -51.18 -21.10
CA GLU A 438 38.17 -51.09 -19.67
C GLU A 438 38.63 -49.76 -19.06
N ARG A 439 39.87 -49.32 -19.37
CA ARG A 439 40.38 -48.01 -18.94
C ARG A 439 39.61 -46.83 -19.51
N PHE A 440 39.11 -46.94 -20.75
CA PHE A 440 38.25 -45.92 -21.34
C PHE A 440 36.86 -45.92 -20.68
N GLY A 441 36.28 -47.08 -20.42
CA GLY A 441 35.01 -47.23 -19.70
C GLY A 441 35.07 -46.70 -18.27
N ARG A 442 36.16 -46.98 -17.53
CA ARG A 442 36.42 -46.40 -16.20
C ARG A 442 36.46 -44.87 -16.26
N ARG A 443 37.29 -44.28 -17.13
CA ARG A 443 37.36 -42.82 -17.32
C ARG A 443 36.03 -42.20 -17.73
N HIS A 444 35.24 -42.89 -18.54
CA HIS A 444 33.92 -42.41 -18.94
C HIS A 444 32.92 -42.43 -17.77
N ALA A 445 32.96 -43.48 -16.93
CA ALA A 445 32.16 -43.55 -15.70
C ALA A 445 32.63 -42.54 -14.65
N GLU A 446 33.94 -42.36 -14.46
CA GLU A 446 34.57 -41.33 -13.62
C GLU A 446 34.08 -39.94 -14.06
N ALA A 447 34.21 -39.59 -15.34
CA ALA A 447 33.74 -38.32 -15.90
C ALA A 447 32.19 -38.19 -16.00
N VAL A 448 31.41 -39.22 -15.65
CA VAL A 448 29.96 -39.12 -15.43
C VAL A 448 29.69 -38.86 -13.94
N LEU A 449 30.36 -39.58 -13.04
CA LEU A 449 30.25 -39.39 -11.59
C LEU A 449 30.75 -38.01 -11.14
N GLU A 450 31.84 -37.51 -11.75
CA GLU A 450 32.33 -36.14 -11.51
C GLU A 450 31.27 -35.10 -11.88
N ARG A 451 30.62 -35.21 -13.05
CA ARG A 451 29.54 -34.30 -13.45
C ARG A 451 28.33 -34.41 -12.52
N VAL A 452 27.94 -35.62 -12.11
CA VAL A 452 26.86 -35.82 -11.14
C VAL A 452 27.21 -35.23 -9.77
N LEU A 453 28.49 -35.25 -9.35
CA LEU A 453 28.95 -34.57 -8.14
C LEU A 453 28.83 -33.05 -8.26
N HIS A 454 29.36 -32.43 -9.33
CA HIS A 454 29.23 -30.98 -9.55
C HIS A 454 27.74 -30.58 -9.61
N GLU A 455 26.91 -31.36 -10.31
CA GLU A 455 25.45 -31.17 -10.37
C GLU A 455 24.73 -31.33 -9.02
N ILE A 456 25.32 -32.02 -8.04
CA ILE A 456 24.80 -32.16 -6.68
C ILE A 456 25.31 -31.02 -5.79
N GLU A 457 26.57 -30.60 -5.98
CA GLU A 457 27.20 -29.48 -5.27
C GLU A 457 26.53 -28.16 -5.65
N GLU A 458 26.34 -27.86 -6.95
CA GLU A 458 25.57 -26.71 -7.44
C GLU A 458 24.14 -26.67 -6.87
N LYS A 459 23.46 -27.83 -6.83
CA LYS A 459 22.10 -27.94 -6.28
C LYS A 459 22.08 -27.83 -4.75
N ALA A 460 23.15 -28.23 -4.05
CA ALA A 460 23.27 -28.06 -2.61
C ALA A 460 23.50 -26.59 -2.23
N GLU A 461 24.31 -25.85 -2.99
CA GLU A 461 24.47 -24.40 -2.84
C GLU A 461 23.15 -23.66 -3.07
N LEU A 462 22.44 -23.96 -4.17
CA LEU A 462 21.11 -23.37 -4.43
C LEU A 462 20.10 -23.65 -3.30
N ILE A 463 20.07 -24.87 -2.74
CA ILE A 463 19.20 -25.21 -1.61
C ILE A 463 19.60 -24.47 -0.32
N LEU A 464 20.87 -24.10 -0.14
CA LEU A 464 21.31 -23.28 1.00
C LEU A 464 20.93 -21.80 0.81
N ASP A 465 21.04 -21.26 -0.40
CA ASP A 465 20.58 -19.90 -0.72
C ASP A 465 19.04 -19.77 -0.61
N GLU A 466 18.28 -20.75 -1.11
CA GLU A 466 16.82 -20.82 -0.92
C GLU A 466 16.43 -20.85 0.57
N ARG A 467 17.17 -21.59 1.40
CA ARG A 467 16.98 -21.60 2.86
C ARG A 467 17.30 -20.25 3.48
N ALA A 468 18.39 -19.60 3.08
CA ALA A 468 18.77 -18.30 3.59
C ALA A 468 17.76 -17.20 3.21
N GLU A 469 17.16 -17.26 2.02
CA GLU A 469 16.04 -16.38 1.65
C GLU A 469 14.76 -16.73 2.42
N HIS A 470 14.45 -18.01 2.63
CA HIS A 470 13.31 -18.40 3.47
C HIS A 470 13.46 -17.94 4.93
N GLU A 471 14.66 -18.00 5.50
CA GLU A 471 14.95 -17.46 6.84
C GLU A 471 14.81 -15.93 6.86
N ARG A 472 15.39 -15.21 5.89
CA ARG A 472 15.18 -13.74 5.72
C ARG A 472 13.69 -13.38 5.60
N MET A 473 12.90 -14.16 4.87
CA MET A 473 11.46 -13.94 4.72
C MET A 473 10.71 -14.22 6.03
N VAL A 474 11.07 -15.25 6.80
CA VAL A 474 10.49 -15.53 8.13
C VAL A 474 10.80 -14.40 9.12
N GLU A 475 12.04 -13.87 9.12
CA GLU A 475 12.40 -12.69 9.92
C GLU A 475 11.60 -11.46 9.49
N ALA A 476 11.43 -11.22 8.19
CA ALA A 476 10.62 -10.12 7.67
C ALA A 476 9.14 -10.23 8.07
N TYR A 477 8.55 -11.43 8.04
CA TYR A 477 7.20 -11.67 8.54
C TYR A 477 7.09 -11.44 10.05
N ALA A 478 8.03 -11.96 10.85
CA ALA A 478 8.05 -11.74 12.30
C ALA A 478 8.18 -10.24 12.67
N LEU A 479 8.96 -9.48 11.90
CA LEU A 479 9.06 -8.01 12.04
C LEU A 479 7.78 -7.29 11.59
N MET A 480 7.05 -7.79 10.59
CA MET A 480 5.73 -7.26 10.22
C MET A 480 4.67 -7.56 11.28
N ASP A 481 4.62 -8.79 11.81
CA ASP A 481 3.70 -9.17 12.89
C ASP A 481 3.97 -8.37 14.16
N HIS A 482 5.24 -8.11 14.51
CA HIS A 482 5.58 -7.25 15.64
C HIS A 482 5.14 -5.79 15.42
N LYS A 483 5.34 -5.24 14.21
CA LYS A 483 4.83 -3.91 13.85
C LYS A 483 3.30 -3.84 13.85
N LEU A 484 2.61 -4.91 13.43
CA LEU A 484 1.16 -5.01 13.48
C LEU A 484 0.67 -5.04 14.94
N GLN A 485 1.31 -5.82 15.82
CA GLN A 485 1.02 -5.83 17.24
C GLN A 485 1.25 -4.45 17.89
N GLN A 486 2.35 -3.76 17.54
CA GLN A 486 2.58 -2.39 18.01
C GLN A 486 1.50 -1.43 17.51
N ALA A 487 1.16 -1.47 16.22
CA ALA A 487 0.14 -0.60 15.63
C ALA A 487 -1.27 -0.86 16.23
N LEU A 488 -1.59 -2.10 16.60
CA LEU A 488 -2.82 -2.45 17.30
C LEU A 488 -2.84 -1.91 18.75
N LEU A 489 -1.72 -2.00 19.47
CA LEU A 489 -1.60 -1.42 20.81
C LEU A 489 -1.66 0.12 20.77
N GLU A 490 -1.06 0.75 19.76
CA GLU A 490 -1.16 2.19 19.53
C GLU A 490 -2.60 2.59 19.15
N HIS A 491 -3.27 1.84 18.27
CA HIS A 491 -4.68 2.01 17.94
C HIS A 491 -5.58 1.95 19.19
N ASP A 492 -5.43 0.94 20.03
CA ASP A 492 -6.22 0.79 21.26
C ASP A 492 -5.95 1.92 22.26
N ASN A 493 -4.70 2.42 22.32
CA ASN A 493 -4.36 3.62 23.09
C ASN A 493 -5.02 4.88 22.51
N PHE A 494 -5.08 5.05 21.19
CA PHE A 494 -5.80 6.15 20.55
C PHE A 494 -7.33 6.02 20.72
N GLU A 495 -7.90 4.82 20.68
CA GLU A 495 -9.30 4.64 21.05
C GLU A 495 -9.55 4.99 22.53
N ASN A 496 -8.65 4.60 23.45
CA ASN A 496 -8.75 4.96 24.86
C ASN A 496 -8.77 6.48 25.05
N THR A 497 -7.87 7.23 24.41
CA THR A 497 -7.87 8.69 24.49
C THR A 497 -9.09 9.31 23.81
N ILE A 498 -9.53 8.80 22.66
CA ILE A 498 -10.77 9.24 21.98
C ILE A 498 -12.01 8.98 22.85
N ARG A 499 -12.09 7.83 23.54
CA ARG A 499 -13.19 7.49 24.45
C ARG A 499 -13.19 8.40 25.69
N ASN A 500 -12.01 8.73 26.23
CA ASN A 500 -11.86 9.71 27.32
C ASN A 500 -12.28 11.12 26.88
N LEU A 501 -11.73 11.63 25.77
CA LEU A 501 -12.08 12.95 25.22
C LEU A 501 -13.57 13.07 24.87
N LYS A 502 -14.21 12.01 24.37
CA LYS A 502 -15.67 11.98 24.17
C LYS A 502 -16.46 12.02 25.49
N SER A 503 -15.91 11.51 26.60
CA SER A 503 -16.53 11.62 27.92
C SER A 503 -16.36 13.01 28.54
N GLU A 504 -15.21 13.65 28.29
CA GLU A 504 -14.92 15.03 28.70
C GLU A 504 -15.74 16.05 27.91
N LEU A 505 -15.85 15.89 26.58
CA LEU A 505 -16.74 16.70 25.75
C LEU A 505 -18.18 16.61 26.25
N LYS A 506 -18.69 15.39 26.50
CA LYS A 506 -20.01 15.16 27.13
C LYS A 506 -20.14 15.65 28.57
N ARG A 507 -19.04 16.10 29.20
CA ARG A 507 -19.07 16.82 30.48
C ARG A 507 -19.16 18.33 30.22
N TRP A 508 -18.26 18.88 29.40
CA TRP A 508 -18.29 20.29 29.02
C TRP A 508 -19.62 20.71 28.37
N GLU A 509 -20.24 19.86 27.54
CA GLU A 509 -21.58 20.07 26.98
C GLU A 509 -22.66 20.22 28.07
N ARG A 510 -22.60 19.40 29.13
CA ARG A 510 -23.54 19.48 30.26
C ARG A 510 -23.28 20.69 31.14
N ASP A 511 -22.02 20.95 31.45
CA ASP A 511 -21.61 22.05 32.32
C ASP A 511 -21.91 23.40 31.63
N HIS A 512 -21.72 23.50 30.30
CA HIS A 512 -22.14 24.63 29.47
C HIS A 512 -23.68 24.76 29.35
N PHE A 513 -24.42 23.66 29.24
CA PHE A 513 -25.89 23.69 29.23
C PHE A 513 -26.47 24.15 30.58
N ILE A 514 -25.82 23.82 31.70
CA ILE A 514 -26.16 24.33 33.03
C ILE A 514 -25.86 25.83 33.10
N ALA A 515 -24.65 26.27 32.70
CA ALA A 515 -24.28 27.68 32.67
C ALA A 515 -25.20 28.53 31.78
N ASN A 516 -25.62 28.02 30.62
CA ASN A 516 -26.59 28.72 29.77
C ASN A 516 -27.97 28.85 30.44
N LYS A 517 -28.44 27.84 31.19
CA LYS A 517 -29.68 27.96 31.97
C LYS A 517 -29.55 28.96 33.11
N GLU A 518 -28.42 28.98 33.80
CA GLU A 518 -28.13 29.99 34.83
C GLU A 518 -28.10 31.39 34.22
N ILE A 519 -27.54 31.57 33.03
CA ILE A 519 -27.58 32.83 32.26
C ILE A 519 -29.02 33.19 31.88
N ASP A 520 -29.82 32.25 31.34
CA ASP A 520 -31.23 32.50 31.00
C ASP A 520 -32.06 32.89 32.22
N ASP A 521 -31.85 32.23 33.36
CA ASP A 521 -32.59 32.51 34.60
C ASP A 521 -32.12 33.82 35.26
N LEU A 522 -30.82 34.16 35.17
CA LEU A 522 -30.31 35.48 35.55
C LEU A 522 -30.84 36.58 34.61
N GLN A 523 -30.97 36.33 33.30
CA GLN A 523 -31.60 37.26 32.36
C GLN A 523 -33.08 37.47 32.70
N LYS A 524 -33.82 36.42 33.06
CA LYS A 524 -35.21 36.53 33.53
C LYS A 524 -35.29 37.34 34.83
N GLN A 525 -34.41 37.08 35.80
CA GLN A 525 -34.33 37.85 37.04
C GLN A 525 -34.01 39.33 36.77
N VAL A 526 -33.03 39.63 35.93
CA VAL A 526 -32.70 41.01 35.52
C VAL A 526 -33.86 41.67 34.77
N ALA A 527 -34.57 40.95 33.90
CA ALA A 527 -35.74 41.47 33.20
C ALA A 527 -36.94 41.75 34.14
N VAL A 528 -37.15 40.91 35.16
CA VAL A 528 -38.13 41.15 36.24
C VAL A 528 -37.71 42.34 37.08
N LEU A 529 -36.46 42.40 37.57
CA LEU A 529 -35.94 43.53 38.35
C LEU A 529 -35.98 44.85 37.56
N LEU A 530 -35.68 44.83 36.25
CA LEU A 530 -35.81 46.01 35.39
C LEU A 530 -37.27 46.44 35.22
N LYS A 531 -38.22 45.50 35.12
CA LYS A 531 -39.65 45.83 35.15
C LYS A 531 -40.10 46.36 36.50
N GLU A 532 -39.63 45.80 37.61
CA GLU A 532 -39.94 46.29 38.96
C GLU A 532 -39.35 47.69 39.17
N CYS A 533 -38.12 47.96 38.71
CA CYS A 533 -37.56 49.31 38.67
C CYS A 533 -38.38 50.26 37.79
N GLN A 534 -38.84 49.81 36.61
CA GLN A 534 -39.67 50.61 35.71
C GLN A 534 -41.06 50.89 36.31
N ASP A 535 -41.70 49.92 36.94
CA ASP A 535 -43.00 50.05 37.62
C ASP A 535 -42.88 50.92 38.88
N VAL A 536 -41.76 50.84 39.61
CA VAL A 536 -41.44 51.78 40.70
C VAL A 536 -41.22 53.20 40.14
N GLN A 537 -40.55 53.36 39.00
CA GLN A 537 -40.35 54.67 38.36
C GLN A 537 -41.63 55.24 37.73
N LEU A 538 -42.59 54.40 37.34
CA LEU A 538 -43.93 54.79 36.91
C LEU A 538 -44.85 55.13 38.09
N ARG A 539 -44.73 54.44 39.24
CA ARG A 539 -45.43 54.79 40.48
C ARG A 539 -44.89 56.07 41.12
N CYS A 540 -43.57 56.21 41.18
CA CYS A 540 -42.87 57.41 41.64
C CYS A 540 -42.60 58.34 40.45
N GLY A 541 -43.68 58.78 39.79
CA GLY A 541 -43.65 59.46 38.49
C GLY A 541 -42.66 60.64 38.43
N SER A 542 -41.52 60.37 37.79
CA SER A 542 -40.46 61.36 37.54
C SER A 542 -39.90 61.16 36.14
N SER A 543 -40.00 62.20 35.31
CA SER A 543 -39.47 62.22 33.94
C SER A 543 -37.95 62.08 33.96
N VAL A 544 -37.42 61.16 33.15
CA VAL A 544 -35.97 60.91 32.96
C VAL A 544 -35.21 62.19 32.63
N PRO A 545 -34.07 62.43 33.30
CA PRO A 545 -32.90 63.04 32.68
C PRO A 545 -31.78 62.01 32.56
N ILE A 546 -31.24 61.86 31.35
CA ILE A 546 -29.96 61.16 31.16
C ILE A 546 -28.84 62.12 31.57
N VAL A 547 -28.09 61.78 32.61
CA VAL A 547 -26.64 61.99 32.84
C VAL A 547 -26.36 61.56 34.29
N GLY A 548 -25.36 60.70 34.50
CA GLY A 548 -25.09 60.12 35.83
C GLY A 548 -24.08 60.90 36.67
N HIS A 549 -23.94 60.49 37.93
CA HIS A 549 -22.77 60.71 38.80
C HIS A 549 -22.65 59.53 39.78
N GLY A 550 -21.50 59.40 40.46
CA GLY A 550 -21.21 58.25 41.33
C GLY A 550 -21.45 58.48 42.83
N ALA A 551 -21.38 57.37 43.55
CA ALA A 551 -21.24 57.23 45.02
C ALA A 551 -22.45 57.50 45.93
N ALA A 552 -22.36 56.89 47.13
CA ALA A 552 -23.09 57.15 48.39
C ALA A 552 -24.50 56.53 48.64
N SER A 553 -24.47 55.43 49.41
CA SER A 553 -25.05 55.36 50.78
C SER A 553 -26.54 55.06 51.06
N THR A 554 -26.75 53.80 51.50
CA THR A 554 -27.32 53.46 52.84
C THR A 554 -28.85 53.41 53.08
N SER A 555 -29.31 52.19 53.43
CA SER A 555 -30.44 51.81 54.33
C SER A 555 -31.91 52.00 53.91
N ILE A 556 -32.74 50.96 54.12
CA ILE A 556 -33.74 50.89 55.23
C ILE A 556 -34.46 49.50 55.30
N SER A 557 -34.93 49.12 56.49
CA SER A 557 -35.94 48.08 56.83
C SER A 557 -35.65 46.57 56.66
N ASN A 558 -35.18 45.97 57.75
CA ASN A 558 -35.79 44.82 58.47
C ASN A 558 -36.59 43.73 57.73
N GLY A 559 -36.11 42.48 57.83
CA GLY A 559 -36.82 41.44 58.59
C GLY A 559 -37.24 40.14 57.89
N MET A 560 -36.52 39.03 58.15
CA MET A 560 -37.09 37.71 58.53
C MET A 560 -36.01 36.66 58.90
N SER A 561 -36.34 35.79 59.87
CA SER A 561 -35.75 34.45 60.17
C SER A 561 -34.23 34.19 59.97
N ASN A 562 -33.42 34.47 61.00
CA ASN A 562 -31.99 34.11 61.08
C ASN A 562 -31.71 32.62 61.43
N ALA A 563 -32.40 31.67 60.79
CA ALA A 563 -32.23 30.23 61.05
C ALA A 563 -31.47 29.52 59.90
N GLU A 564 -32.06 29.47 58.71
CA GLU A 564 -31.53 28.71 57.56
C GLU A 564 -30.24 29.33 56.99
N ASN A 565 -30.11 30.66 57.08
CA ASN A 565 -28.90 31.40 56.72
C ASN A 565 -27.64 30.90 57.44
N ASN A 566 -27.74 30.34 58.66
CA ASN A 566 -26.55 29.83 59.37
C ASN A 566 -26.02 28.52 58.78
N ASN A 567 -26.91 27.64 58.27
CA ASN A 567 -26.52 26.42 57.58
C ASN A 567 -26.00 26.72 56.17
N HIS A 568 -26.67 27.61 55.43
CA HIS A 568 -26.18 28.02 54.11
C HIS A 568 -24.90 28.86 54.20
N ALA A 569 -24.69 29.64 55.27
CA ALA A 569 -23.41 30.28 55.56
C ALA A 569 -22.33 29.26 55.91
N HIS A 570 -22.62 28.25 56.75
CA HIS A 570 -21.65 27.17 57.03
C HIS A 570 -21.28 26.37 55.79
N GLN A 571 -22.25 26.02 54.93
CA GLN A 571 -21.97 25.36 53.66
C GLN A 571 -21.17 26.27 52.71
N ASN A 572 -21.50 27.56 52.61
CA ASN A 572 -20.71 28.51 51.83
C ASN A 572 -19.30 28.70 52.38
N VAL A 573 -19.09 28.70 53.70
CA VAL A 573 -17.75 28.75 54.32
C VAL A 573 -17.00 27.45 54.06
N GLN A 574 -17.63 26.28 54.18
CA GLN A 574 -16.99 25.00 53.85
C GLN A 574 -16.66 24.88 52.35
N LEU A 575 -17.52 25.37 51.46
CA LEU A 575 -17.29 25.40 50.02
C LEU A 575 -16.21 26.43 49.66
N ARG A 576 -16.21 27.63 50.24
CA ARG A 576 -15.12 28.61 50.10
C ARG A 576 -13.81 28.06 50.62
N ASN A 577 -13.79 27.37 51.75
CA ASN A 577 -12.58 26.73 52.27
C ASN A 577 -12.10 25.59 51.36
N LYS A 578 -12.99 24.77 50.79
CA LYS A 578 -12.63 23.75 49.79
C LYS A 578 -12.13 24.36 48.48
N VAL A 579 -12.74 25.45 48.00
CA VAL A 579 -12.30 26.19 46.82
C VAL A 579 -10.95 26.84 47.09
N HIS A 580 -10.73 27.47 48.25
CA HIS A 580 -9.42 28.01 48.64
C HIS A 580 -8.37 26.90 48.73
N MET A 581 -8.66 25.76 49.36
CA MET A 581 -7.73 24.61 49.40
C MET A 581 -7.39 24.11 47.99
N LEU A 582 -8.38 23.95 47.10
CA LEU A 582 -8.14 23.53 45.72
C LEU A 582 -7.41 24.59 44.89
N SER A 583 -7.67 25.88 45.12
CA SER A 583 -6.90 26.97 44.53
C SER A 583 -5.46 26.96 45.02
N THR A 584 -5.20 26.79 46.32
CA THR A 584 -3.83 26.69 46.84
C THR A 584 -3.14 25.42 46.34
N ASP A 585 -3.85 24.29 46.20
CA ASP A 585 -3.27 23.06 45.63
C ASP A 585 -2.92 23.22 44.14
N LEU A 586 -3.71 23.99 43.38
CA LEU A 586 -3.44 24.32 41.98
C LEU A 586 -2.33 25.38 41.84
N GLU A 587 -2.29 26.37 42.72
CA GLU A 587 -1.22 27.38 42.78
C GLU A 587 0.10 26.74 43.21
N ASN A 588 0.11 25.86 44.21
CA ASN A 588 1.27 25.08 44.64
C ASN A 588 1.79 24.20 43.50
N LYS A 589 0.93 23.39 42.86
CA LYS A 589 1.34 22.60 41.67
C LYS A 589 1.84 23.48 40.52
N GLY A 590 1.24 24.66 40.35
CA GLY A 590 1.71 25.65 39.38
C GLY A 590 3.07 26.24 39.75
N VAL A 591 3.37 26.44 41.03
CA VAL A 591 4.70 26.83 41.53
C VAL A 591 5.69 25.68 41.35
N GLU A 592 5.40 24.46 41.81
CA GLU A 592 6.23 23.25 41.65
C GLU A 592 6.60 22.97 40.18
N LEU A 593 5.64 23.09 39.26
CA LEU A 593 5.90 22.95 37.83
C LEU A 593 6.79 24.08 37.30
N ARG A 594 6.53 25.35 37.67
CA ARG A 594 7.40 26.47 37.29
C ARG A 594 8.80 26.34 37.87
N GLU A 595 8.94 25.88 39.11
CA GLU A 595 10.22 25.67 39.77
C GLU A 595 10.99 24.50 39.15
N SER A 596 10.35 23.38 38.84
CA SER A 596 11.00 22.27 38.13
C SER A 596 11.46 22.66 36.73
N PHE A 597 10.65 23.38 35.94
CA PHE A 597 11.11 23.96 34.67
C PHE A 597 12.23 24.99 34.87
N GLN A 598 12.16 25.83 35.91
CA GLN A 598 13.19 26.83 36.19
C GLN A 598 14.51 26.19 36.67
N ILE A 599 14.46 25.06 37.36
CA ILE A 599 15.62 24.26 37.75
C ILE A 599 16.21 23.55 36.54
N GLU A 600 15.39 22.95 35.68
CA GLU A 600 15.88 22.27 34.47
C GLU A 600 16.47 23.27 33.46
N LEU A 601 15.86 24.45 33.28
CA LEU A 601 16.45 25.55 32.51
C LEU A 601 17.79 26.02 33.11
N LYS A 602 17.89 26.16 34.44
CA LYS A 602 19.16 26.48 35.11
C LYS A 602 20.21 25.39 34.86
N ARG A 603 19.84 24.11 35.01
CA ARG A 603 20.71 22.96 34.73
C ARG A 603 21.23 23.01 33.30
N ILE A 604 20.37 23.28 32.32
CA ILE A 604 20.75 23.43 30.91
C ILE A 604 21.68 24.64 30.69
N THR A 605 21.43 25.79 31.34
CA THR A 605 22.34 26.95 31.23
C THR A 605 23.69 26.71 31.91
N ASP A 606 23.74 25.98 33.02
CA ASP A 606 24.98 25.65 33.74
C ASP A 606 25.79 24.58 32.98
N ASP A 607 25.11 23.60 32.38
CA ASP A 607 25.70 22.62 31.45
C ASP A 607 26.26 23.30 30.19
N ALA A 608 25.56 24.30 29.65
CA ALA A 608 26.04 25.09 28.52
C ALA A 608 27.22 25.98 28.92
N ALA A 609 27.13 26.69 30.05
CA ALA A 609 28.19 27.54 30.58
C ALA A 609 29.47 26.74 30.85
N SER A 610 29.38 25.57 31.49
CA SER A 610 30.55 24.72 31.76
C SER A 610 31.16 24.09 30.50
N ARG A 611 30.37 23.89 29.43
CA ARG A 611 30.90 23.53 28.09
C ARG A 611 31.64 24.71 27.46
N VAL A 612 31.07 25.91 27.51
CA VAL A 612 31.71 27.14 27.01
C VAL A 612 33.01 27.41 27.77
N GLU A 613 33.03 27.29 29.10
CA GLU A 613 34.23 27.46 29.94
C GLU A 613 35.35 26.48 29.57
N LYS A 614 35.00 25.20 29.31
CA LYS A 614 35.96 24.18 28.82
C LYS A 614 36.49 24.49 27.42
N VAL A 615 35.71 25.14 26.56
CA VAL A 615 36.18 25.59 25.23
C VAL A 615 37.06 26.84 25.36
N MET A 616 36.69 27.80 26.22
CA MET A 616 37.48 29.01 26.49
C MET A 616 38.85 28.64 27.05
N LYS A 617 38.93 27.78 28.07
CA LYS A 617 40.21 27.30 28.64
C LYS A 617 41.10 26.63 27.58
N LYS A 618 40.55 25.79 26.71
CA LYS A 618 41.29 25.21 25.58
C LYS A 618 41.78 26.26 24.57
N SER A 619 41.00 27.31 24.33
CA SER A 619 41.41 28.42 23.46
C SER A 619 42.48 29.32 24.10
N GLU A 620 42.45 29.49 25.42
CA GLU A 620 43.48 30.18 26.20
C GLU A 620 44.80 29.39 26.19
N GLU A 621 44.75 28.08 26.42
CA GLU A 621 45.88 27.15 26.28
C GLU A 621 46.51 27.23 24.88
N GLN A 622 45.69 27.24 23.83
CA GLN A 622 46.15 27.40 22.44
C GLN A 622 46.74 28.79 22.18
N ALA A 623 46.15 29.86 22.70
CA ALA A 623 46.67 31.22 22.57
C ALA A 623 48.05 31.36 23.24
N ILE A 624 48.22 30.83 24.46
CA ILE A 624 49.50 30.81 25.18
C ILE A 624 50.57 30.02 24.38
N MET A 625 50.19 28.88 23.78
CA MET A 625 51.08 28.13 22.89
C MET A 625 51.51 28.98 21.67
N ILE A 626 50.55 29.61 20.99
CA ILE A 626 50.81 30.46 19.81
C ILE A 626 51.72 31.65 20.16
N GLU A 627 51.50 32.31 21.30
CA GLU A 627 52.42 33.36 21.75
C GLU A 627 53.83 32.82 22.05
N SER A 628 53.95 31.63 22.66
CA SER A 628 55.27 31.02 22.93
C SER A 628 56.04 30.71 21.64
N LEU A 629 55.32 30.24 20.60
CA LEU A 629 55.87 30.04 19.26
C LEU A 629 56.30 31.36 18.64
N HIS A 630 55.47 32.41 18.68
CA HIS A 630 55.83 33.74 18.18
C HIS A 630 57.06 34.34 18.89
N ARG A 631 57.18 34.17 20.22
CA ARG A 631 58.38 34.57 20.98
C ARG A 631 59.62 33.82 20.50
N SER A 632 59.52 32.53 20.22
CA SER A 632 60.65 31.74 19.68
C SER A 632 61.04 32.16 18.26
N VAL A 633 60.08 32.38 17.36
CA VAL A 633 60.31 32.80 15.97
C VAL A 633 60.92 34.21 15.91
N ALA A 634 60.49 35.12 16.79
CA ALA A 634 61.09 36.45 16.90
C ALA A 634 62.56 36.41 17.37
N MET A 635 62.92 35.43 18.23
CA MET A 635 64.30 35.21 18.67
C MET A 635 65.17 34.60 17.56
N TYR A 636 64.69 33.58 16.85
CA TYR A 636 65.40 33.02 15.70
C TYR A 636 65.60 34.05 14.56
N ARG A 637 64.62 34.92 14.32
CA ARG A 637 64.74 35.98 13.30
C ARG A 637 65.91 36.93 13.59
N LYS A 638 66.07 37.37 14.84
CA LYS A 638 67.21 38.23 15.25
C LYS A 638 68.56 37.54 15.04
N LEU A 639 68.69 36.26 15.36
CA LEU A 639 69.92 35.49 15.12
C LEU A 639 70.30 35.41 13.64
N CYS A 640 69.32 35.30 12.73
CA CYS A 640 69.57 35.37 11.28
C CYS A 640 70.03 36.78 10.83
N GLU A 641 69.39 37.84 11.35
CA GLU A 641 69.75 39.23 11.06
C GLU A 641 71.16 39.60 11.56
N GLU A 642 71.66 38.94 12.61
CA GLU A 642 73.03 39.07 13.10
C GLU A 642 74.05 38.30 12.24
N GLN A 643 73.72 37.09 11.76
CA GLN A 643 74.59 36.31 10.87
C GLN A 643 74.82 36.96 9.50
N GLN A 644 73.89 37.76 8.99
CA GLN A 644 74.09 38.46 7.71
C GLN A 644 74.99 39.69 7.83
N LYS A 645 75.06 40.33 9.01
CA LYS A 645 75.94 41.49 9.26
C LYS A 645 77.43 41.13 9.40
N THR A 646 77.75 39.89 9.74
CA THR A 646 79.15 39.44 9.89
C THR A 646 79.79 38.98 8.58
N ARG A 647 79.00 38.64 7.55
CA ARG A 647 79.51 38.12 6.27
C ARG A 647 79.98 39.19 5.28
N SER A 648 79.67 40.47 5.49
CA SER A 648 80.01 41.56 4.56
C SER A 648 81.38 42.22 4.79
N SER A 649 82.18 41.75 5.75
CA SER A 649 83.42 42.44 6.18
C SER A 649 84.72 41.73 5.81
N ILE A 650 84.68 40.59 5.11
CA ILE A 650 85.85 39.71 4.90
C ILE A 650 86.05 39.39 3.42
N GLU A 651 86.17 40.42 2.57
CA GLU A 651 86.55 40.24 1.16
C GLU A 651 87.31 41.45 0.61
N ASN A 652 88.52 41.69 1.15
CA ASN A 652 89.53 42.61 0.62
C ASN A 652 90.91 42.32 1.26
N ILE A 653 91.99 42.77 0.60
CA ILE A 653 93.42 42.61 0.96
C ILE A 653 94.02 41.22 0.68
N SER A 654 94.84 41.11 -0.38
CA SER A 654 96.31 40.88 -0.24
C SER A 654 97.02 40.68 -1.59
N SER A 655 97.97 41.56 -1.93
CA SER A 655 99.05 41.30 -2.91
C SER A 655 100.07 42.46 -2.97
N ASN A 656 101.33 42.28 -2.54
CA ASN A 656 102.53 43.05 -2.99
C ASN A 656 103.85 42.65 -2.27
N LEU A 657 104.99 43.14 -2.80
CA LEU A 657 106.41 43.02 -2.36
C LEU A 657 107.07 41.65 -2.67
N GLN A 658 108.19 41.53 -3.41
CA GLN A 658 109.58 42.10 -3.33
C GLN A 658 110.44 41.43 -2.24
N ASP A 659 111.75 41.14 -2.43
CA ASP A 659 112.79 42.00 -3.04
C ASP A 659 114.02 41.25 -3.66
N ASP A 660 114.99 42.02 -4.21
CA ASP A 660 116.33 41.63 -4.75
C ASP A 660 117.33 41.32 -3.58
N GLY A 661 118.63 40.98 -3.70
CA GLY A 661 119.59 40.90 -4.82
C GLY A 661 120.92 40.24 -4.39
N ARG A 662 122.01 40.40 -5.15
CA ARG A 662 123.27 39.62 -4.97
C ARG A 662 124.59 40.40 -5.08
N LYS A 663 125.44 40.20 -4.05
CA LYS A 663 126.93 40.22 -4.04
C LYS A 663 127.69 41.55 -4.29
N ASP A 664 128.56 41.88 -3.33
CA ASP A 664 130.01 42.00 -3.53
C ASP A 664 130.67 41.38 -2.26
N LEU A 665 131.62 40.43 -2.25
CA LEU A 665 132.86 40.12 -2.98
C LEU A 665 134.13 40.60 -2.22
N MET A 666 135.14 39.71 -2.17
CA MET A 666 136.56 40.02 -1.97
C MET A 666 137.13 40.31 -0.56
N VAL A 667 136.66 39.60 0.48
CA VAL A 667 137.55 39.18 1.61
C VAL A 667 137.42 37.67 1.85
N LEU A 668 137.86 36.89 0.86
CA LEU A 668 138.01 35.44 0.99
C LEU A 668 139.44 35.12 1.42
N PHE A 669 139.62 34.64 2.65
CA PHE A 669 140.23 33.32 2.89
C PHE A 669 140.08 32.85 4.35
N GLU A 670 140.15 33.77 5.33
CA GLU A 670 140.15 33.39 6.76
C GLU A 670 138.74 33.10 7.31
N GLY A 671 137.70 33.76 6.79
CA GLY A 671 136.31 33.58 7.26
C GLY A 671 135.67 32.21 6.93
N SER A 672 136.35 31.31 6.19
CA SER A 672 135.70 30.11 5.63
C SER A 672 135.14 29.14 6.68
N GLN A 673 135.77 29.05 7.87
CA GLN A 673 135.27 28.18 8.94
C GLN A 673 134.08 28.80 9.67
N GLU A 674 134.11 30.10 9.93
CA GLU A 674 133.01 30.88 10.49
C GLU A 674 131.78 30.88 9.56
N ILE A 675 132.00 31.01 8.26
CA ILE A 675 130.96 30.95 7.22
C ILE A 675 130.37 29.53 7.13
N SER A 676 131.17 28.47 7.29
CA SER A 676 130.63 27.10 7.31
C SER A 676 129.66 26.86 8.49
N LYS A 677 129.98 27.38 9.68
CA LYS A 677 129.07 27.36 10.84
C LYS A 677 127.83 28.21 10.60
N LYS A 678 128.01 29.48 10.20
CA LYS A 678 126.90 30.41 9.96
C LYS A 678 125.98 29.97 8.82
N THR A 679 126.48 29.23 7.83
CA THR A 679 125.63 28.63 6.79
C THR A 679 124.93 27.35 7.27
N HIS A 680 125.55 26.52 8.11
CA HIS A 680 124.83 25.44 8.81
C HIS A 680 123.77 25.96 9.79
N GLU A 681 124.03 27.05 10.50
CA GLU A 681 123.08 27.74 11.39
C GLU A 681 121.93 28.35 10.57
N GLN A 682 122.21 29.07 9.48
CA GLN A 682 121.17 29.57 8.58
C GLN A 682 120.38 28.46 7.88
N VAL A 683 120.99 27.31 7.58
CA VAL A 683 120.29 26.15 7.01
C VAL A 683 119.45 25.43 8.08
N SER A 684 119.94 25.30 9.31
CA SER A 684 119.14 24.71 10.41
C SER A 684 118.02 25.64 10.88
N GLU A 685 118.21 26.96 10.86
CA GLU A 685 117.13 27.93 11.02
C GLU A 685 116.10 27.87 9.89
N ARG A 686 116.52 27.74 8.63
CA ARG A 686 115.58 27.58 7.49
C ARG A 686 114.82 26.27 7.57
N ALA A 687 115.50 25.16 7.89
CA ALA A 687 114.87 23.88 8.13
C ALA A 687 113.87 23.97 9.28
N ARG A 688 114.25 24.59 10.40
CA ARG A 688 113.37 24.82 11.55
C ARG A 688 112.16 25.70 11.21
N LYS A 689 112.34 26.77 10.43
CA LYS A 689 111.24 27.63 9.96
C LYS A 689 110.29 26.86 9.05
N LEU A 690 110.81 26.02 8.15
CA LEU A 690 110.02 25.12 7.32
C LEU A 690 109.32 24.01 8.13
N ASP A 691 109.94 23.47 9.19
CA ASP A 691 109.29 22.52 10.11
C ASP A 691 108.21 23.20 10.97
N GLU A 692 108.43 24.46 11.38
CA GLU A 692 107.45 25.30 12.06
C GLU A 692 106.28 25.68 11.12
N GLU A 693 106.53 25.85 9.82
CA GLU A 693 105.49 26.04 8.79
C GLU A 693 104.75 24.73 8.47
N LEU A 694 105.46 23.61 8.31
CA LEU A 694 104.86 22.29 8.11
C LEU A 694 104.03 21.83 9.31
N THR A 695 104.41 22.20 10.54
CA THR A 695 103.61 21.93 11.73
C THR A 695 102.38 22.83 11.82
N LYS A 696 102.49 24.14 11.52
CA LYS A 696 101.33 25.05 11.37
C LYS A 696 100.33 24.53 10.33
N LEU A 697 100.80 24.24 9.11
CA LEU A 697 99.99 23.68 8.02
C LEU A 697 99.37 22.32 8.39
N ARG A 698 100.06 21.47 9.17
CA ARG A 698 99.48 20.23 9.71
C ARG A 698 98.38 20.52 10.75
N THR A 699 98.55 21.49 11.64
CA THR A 699 97.51 21.87 12.61
C THR A 699 96.31 22.55 11.95
N GLU A 700 96.52 23.37 10.93
CA GLU A 700 95.46 23.98 10.11
C GLU A 700 94.71 22.92 9.28
N LEU A 701 95.43 21.98 8.67
CA LEU A 701 94.81 20.85 7.97
C LEU A 701 94.07 19.90 8.92
N MET A 702 94.45 19.84 10.20
CA MET A 702 93.69 19.15 11.25
C MET A 702 92.45 19.94 11.69
N SER A 703 92.53 21.26 11.90
CA SER A 703 91.37 22.07 12.27
C SER A 703 90.34 22.11 11.16
N LEU A 704 90.74 22.36 9.91
CA LEU A 704 89.88 22.32 8.72
C LEU A 704 89.23 20.95 8.52
N ARG A 705 89.90 19.83 8.88
CA ARG A 705 89.27 18.50 8.90
C ARG A 705 88.21 18.38 9.99
N SER A 706 88.49 18.84 11.21
CA SER A 706 87.53 18.79 12.31
C SER A 706 86.31 19.71 12.07
N GLU A 707 86.51 20.85 11.42
CA GLU A 707 85.45 21.77 10.98
C GLU A 707 84.62 21.15 9.86
N ARG A 708 85.25 20.49 8.88
CA ARG A 708 84.58 19.70 7.85
C ARG A 708 83.74 18.57 8.46
N ASP A 709 84.31 17.82 9.40
CA ASP A 709 83.62 16.71 10.09
C ASP A 709 82.43 17.22 10.92
N LYS A 710 82.60 18.33 11.64
CA LYS A 710 81.52 19.03 12.35
C LYS A 710 80.41 19.50 11.41
N ALA A 711 80.76 20.16 10.29
CA ALA A 711 79.80 20.62 9.30
C ALA A 711 79.04 19.45 8.63
N VAL A 712 79.69 18.30 8.43
CA VAL A 712 79.03 17.07 7.94
C VAL A 712 78.03 16.54 8.96
N LEU A 713 78.36 16.55 10.26
CA LEU A 713 77.47 16.12 11.34
C LEU A 713 76.27 17.06 11.52
N GLU A 714 76.50 18.38 11.44
CA GLU A 714 75.43 19.39 11.44
C GLU A 714 74.52 19.22 10.21
N ALA A 715 75.10 18.92 9.04
CA ALA A 715 74.34 18.64 7.82
C ALA A 715 73.62 17.28 7.83
N SER A 716 74.06 16.25 8.57
CA SER A 716 73.25 15.04 8.81
C SER A 716 72.11 15.33 9.77
N PHE A 717 72.37 15.97 10.91
CA PHE A 717 71.33 16.30 11.89
C PHE A 717 70.22 17.19 11.28
N ALA A 718 70.58 18.13 10.40
CA ALA A 718 69.61 18.92 9.64
C ALA A 718 68.76 18.08 8.67
N ARG A 719 69.35 17.07 8.00
CA ARG A 719 68.62 16.13 7.13
C ARG A 719 67.72 15.21 7.94
N ASP A 720 68.19 14.66 9.05
CA ASP A 720 67.42 13.74 9.90
C ASP A 720 66.21 14.46 10.52
N ARG A 721 66.39 15.72 10.93
CA ARG A 721 65.28 16.59 11.38
C ARG A 721 64.29 16.91 10.25
N LEU A 722 64.77 17.16 9.03
CA LEU A 722 63.90 17.39 7.87
C LEU A 722 63.14 16.12 7.47
N ASN A 723 63.78 14.96 7.50
CA ASN A 723 63.16 13.65 7.30
C ASN A 723 62.07 13.38 8.35
N GLY A 724 62.34 13.71 9.62
CA GLY A 724 61.33 13.65 10.69
C GLY A 724 60.12 14.53 10.42
N PHE A 725 60.33 15.78 9.98
CA PHE A 725 59.23 16.66 9.58
C PHE A 725 58.46 16.16 8.34
N MET A 726 59.12 15.55 7.35
CA MET A 726 58.42 14.95 6.21
C MET A 726 57.60 13.72 6.63
N ALA A 727 58.13 12.85 7.50
CA ALA A 727 57.40 11.71 8.03
C ALA A 727 56.16 12.13 8.83
N GLU A 728 56.27 13.21 9.62
CA GLU A 728 55.16 13.83 10.36
C GLU A 728 54.11 14.42 9.41
N ILE A 729 54.53 15.17 8.38
CA ILE A 729 53.62 15.73 7.35
C ILE A 729 52.91 14.61 6.58
N ASP A 730 53.59 13.51 6.25
CA ASP A 730 52.98 12.35 5.59
C ASP A 730 52.07 11.55 6.54
N HIS A 731 52.31 11.56 7.85
CA HIS A 731 51.40 11.01 8.86
C HIS A 731 50.12 11.86 8.94
N GLN A 732 50.25 13.17 9.11
CA GLN A 732 49.12 14.11 9.15
C GLN A 732 48.33 14.10 7.83
N ARG A 733 48.98 13.91 6.68
CA ARG A 733 48.30 13.72 5.39
C ARG A 733 47.50 12.41 5.35
N LYS A 734 48.01 11.31 5.91
CA LYS A 734 47.26 10.04 6.00
C LYS A 734 46.06 10.16 6.93
N GLU A 735 46.19 10.88 8.04
CA GLU A 735 45.07 11.16 8.95
C GLU A 735 44.02 12.08 8.32
N ALA A 736 44.44 13.18 7.67
CA ALA A 736 43.54 14.05 6.92
C ALA A 736 42.79 13.29 5.81
N ASN A 737 43.47 12.39 5.10
CA ASN A 737 42.86 11.51 4.10
C ASN A 737 41.89 10.50 4.72
N SER A 738 42.20 9.90 5.88
CA SER A 738 41.29 8.95 6.53
C SER A 738 40.06 9.63 7.12
N VAL A 739 40.20 10.85 7.67
CA VAL A 739 39.07 11.71 8.11
C VAL A 739 38.26 12.17 6.90
N SER A 740 38.90 12.49 5.77
CA SER A 740 38.19 12.84 4.53
C SER A 740 37.39 11.65 3.98
N LEU A 741 37.94 10.43 4.01
CA LEU A 741 37.24 9.21 3.65
C LEU A 741 36.06 8.95 4.60
N ARG A 742 36.27 9.10 5.92
CA ARG A 742 35.23 8.96 6.95
C ARG A 742 34.09 9.96 6.76
N ASN A 743 34.42 11.20 6.38
CA ASN A 743 33.42 12.22 6.05
C ASN A 743 32.67 11.89 4.75
N ALA A 744 33.32 11.30 3.75
CA ALA A 744 32.66 10.81 2.54
C ALA A 744 31.69 9.65 2.85
N GLU A 745 32.11 8.65 3.65
CA GLU A 745 31.25 7.58 4.16
C GLU A 745 30.01 8.14 4.87
N LEU A 746 30.20 9.13 5.76
CA LEU A 746 29.12 9.78 6.49
C LEU A 746 28.20 10.61 5.58
N MET A 747 28.74 11.32 4.59
CA MET A 747 27.92 12.05 3.60
C MET A 747 27.09 11.09 2.74
N HIS A 748 27.65 9.97 2.29
CA HIS A 748 26.89 8.93 1.59
C HIS A 748 25.79 8.36 2.49
N LEU A 749 26.08 8.07 3.76
CA LEU A 749 25.09 7.56 4.70
C LEU A 749 23.96 8.58 4.98
N VAL A 750 24.26 9.87 5.05
CA VAL A 750 23.24 10.95 5.16
C VAL A 750 22.37 11.00 3.90
N VAL A 751 22.96 11.01 2.70
CA VAL A 751 22.21 10.99 1.43
C VAL A 751 21.32 9.74 1.32
N ASP A 752 21.79 8.60 1.80
CA ASP A 752 21.02 7.35 1.90
C ASP A 752 19.82 7.47 2.85
N TYR A 753 20.01 8.11 4.01
CA TYR A 753 18.90 8.38 4.93
C TYR A 753 17.92 9.41 4.36
N GLU A 754 18.38 10.47 3.70
CA GLU A 754 17.53 11.44 3.00
C GLU A 754 16.78 10.83 1.82
N LYS A 755 17.36 9.83 1.14
CA LYS A 755 16.69 9.05 0.09
C LYS A 755 15.59 8.17 0.69
N ARG A 756 15.89 7.39 1.74
CA ARG A 756 14.90 6.57 2.45
C ARG A 756 13.79 7.41 3.11
N LEU A 757 14.10 8.62 3.58
CA LEU A 757 13.11 9.55 4.15
C LEU A 757 12.14 10.05 3.07
N ARG A 758 12.64 10.35 1.86
CA ARG A 758 11.80 10.68 0.69
C ARG A 758 10.96 9.50 0.26
N GLU A 759 11.55 8.32 0.08
CA GLU A 759 10.82 7.08 -0.27
C GLU A 759 9.73 6.74 0.77
N SER A 760 9.97 7.01 2.06
CA SER A 760 8.99 6.88 3.14
C SER A 760 7.89 7.97 3.07
N SER A 761 8.24 9.21 2.72
CA SER A 761 7.28 10.30 2.50
C SER A 761 6.39 10.03 1.28
N ASP A 762 6.96 9.59 0.16
CA ASP A 762 6.26 9.34 -1.09
C ASP A 762 5.30 8.13 -0.94
N SER A 763 5.74 7.09 -0.24
CA SER A 763 4.87 5.95 0.11
C SER A 763 3.79 6.32 1.14
N MET A 764 4.07 7.20 2.10
CA MET A 764 3.06 7.76 3.00
C MET A 764 2.00 8.56 2.23
N GLN A 765 2.40 9.43 1.30
CA GLN A 765 1.49 10.21 0.45
C GLN A 765 0.64 9.30 -0.45
N ALA A 766 1.23 8.26 -1.05
CA ALA A 766 0.48 7.26 -1.83
C ALA A 766 -0.53 6.48 -0.98
N LEU A 767 -0.19 6.15 0.27
CA LEU A 767 -1.11 5.52 1.23
C LEU A 767 -2.23 6.49 1.66
N GLU A 768 -1.92 7.75 1.96
CA GLU A 768 -2.94 8.76 2.23
C GLU A 768 -3.88 8.97 1.05
N GLU A 769 -3.37 9.01 -0.19
CA GLU A 769 -4.19 9.05 -1.39
C GLU A 769 -5.10 7.81 -1.52
N SER A 770 -4.58 6.61 -1.24
CA SER A 770 -5.40 5.40 -1.26
C SER A 770 -6.51 5.45 -0.19
N SER A 771 -6.21 6.01 0.99
CA SER A 771 -7.16 6.24 2.07
C SER A 771 -8.22 7.29 1.71
N ARG A 772 -7.82 8.38 1.04
CA ARG A 772 -8.73 9.40 0.48
C ARG A 772 -9.67 8.78 -0.56
N LYS A 773 -9.14 7.98 -1.49
CA LYS A 773 -9.90 7.25 -2.53
C LYS A 773 -10.91 6.28 -1.89
N LEU A 774 -10.47 5.43 -0.96
CA LEU A 774 -11.36 4.53 -0.19
C LEU A 774 -12.42 5.28 0.63
N SER A 775 -12.08 6.44 1.21
CA SER A 775 -13.04 7.28 1.95
C SER A 775 -14.10 7.90 1.03
N MET A 776 -13.72 8.29 -0.18
CA MET A 776 -14.66 8.72 -1.23
C MET A 776 -15.55 7.57 -1.70
N GLU A 777 -14.99 6.39 -1.98
CA GLU A 777 -15.75 5.18 -2.34
C GLU A 777 -16.75 4.78 -1.25
N VAL A 778 -16.33 4.77 0.02
CA VAL A 778 -17.22 4.53 1.17
C VAL A 778 -18.31 5.60 1.29
N SER A 779 -18.06 6.83 0.84
CA SER A 779 -19.05 7.91 0.83
C SER A 779 -20.05 7.79 -0.33
N ILE A 780 -19.59 7.37 -1.51
CA ILE A 780 -20.42 7.02 -2.66
C ILE A 780 -21.32 5.82 -2.29
N LEU A 781 -20.76 4.74 -1.76
CA LEU A 781 -21.49 3.54 -1.32
C LEU A 781 -22.52 3.84 -0.22
N LYS A 782 -22.25 4.82 0.68
CA LYS A 782 -23.24 5.32 1.64
C LYS A 782 -24.41 6.02 0.94
N HIS A 783 -24.14 6.84 -0.06
CA HIS A 783 -25.17 7.56 -0.81
C HIS A 783 -25.99 6.60 -1.69
N GLU A 784 -25.35 5.66 -2.39
CA GLU A 784 -26.02 4.58 -3.12
C GLU A 784 -26.90 3.74 -2.21
N LYS A 785 -26.41 3.35 -1.02
CA LYS A 785 -27.21 2.68 0.00
C LYS A 785 -28.41 3.52 0.45
N GLU A 786 -28.26 4.83 0.59
CA GLU A 786 -29.36 5.73 0.95
C GLU A 786 -30.41 5.82 -0.19
N ILE A 787 -29.97 5.89 -1.45
CA ILE A 787 -30.85 5.84 -2.63
C ILE A 787 -31.60 4.51 -2.69
N LEU A 788 -30.90 3.39 -2.45
CA LEU A 788 -31.50 2.05 -2.42
C LEU A 788 -32.54 1.94 -1.30
N VAL A 789 -32.22 2.33 -0.06
CA VAL A 789 -33.19 2.35 1.06
C VAL A 789 -34.36 3.30 0.79
N LYS A 790 -34.14 4.44 0.12
CA LYS A 790 -35.22 5.33 -0.34
C LYS A 790 -36.10 4.69 -1.43
N SER A 791 -35.56 3.77 -2.23
CA SER A 791 -36.32 3.03 -3.26
C SER A 791 -37.06 1.82 -2.69
N GLU A 792 -36.43 1.09 -1.79
CA GLU A 792 -37.02 0.01 -0.99
C GLU A 792 -38.21 0.53 -0.21
N ARG A 793 -38.06 1.65 0.53
CA ARG A 793 -39.17 2.29 1.25
C ARG A 793 -40.34 2.66 0.32
N ARG A 794 -40.07 3.28 -0.84
CA ARG A 794 -41.13 3.57 -1.83
C ARG A 794 -41.85 2.31 -2.29
N SER A 795 -41.13 1.22 -2.58
CA SER A 795 -41.75 -0.06 -2.96
C SER A 795 -42.55 -0.70 -1.82
N LEU A 796 -42.12 -0.54 -0.56
CA LEU A 796 -42.88 -0.98 0.62
C LEU A 796 -44.13 -0.13 0.84
N ASP A 797 -44.04 1.19 0.66
CA ASP A 797 -45.19 2.11 0.75
C ASP A 797 -46.21 1.83 -0.38
N GLU A 798 -45.73 1.53 -1.59
CA GLU A 798 -46.57 1.05 -2.70
C GLU A 798 -47.25 -0.27 -2.37
N VAL A 799 -46.51 -1.28 -1.88
CA VAL A 799 -47.06 -2.58 -1.44
C VAL A 799 -48.05 -2.42 -0.29
N ASN A 800 -47.80 -1.52 0.66
CA ASN A 800 -48.72 -1.18 1.74
C ASN A 800 -50.00 -0.56 1.19
N SER A 801 -49.92 0.43 0.28
CA SER A 801 -51.08 1.06 -0.34
C SER A 801 -51.92 0.10 -1.17
N LEU A 802 -51.28 -0.84 -1.88
CA LEU A 802 -51.94 -1.93 -2.60
C LEU A 802 -52.59 -2.92 -1.64
N SER A 803 -51.91 -3.25 -0.53
CA SER A 803 -52.45 -4.12 0.52
C SER A 803 -53.67 -3.49 1.18
N GLU A 804 -53.64 -2.20 1.52
CA GLU A 804 -54.83 -1.47 1.99
C GLU A 804 -55.95 -1.46 0.95
N ARG A 805 -55.63 -1.33 -0.34
CA ARG A 805 -56.63 -1.40 -1.41
C ARG A 805 -57.25 -2.79 -1.50
N VAL A 806 -56.46 -3.85 -1.32
CA VAL A 806 -56.95 -5.23 -1.25
C VAL A 806 -57.83 -5.44 -0.01
N HIS A 807 -57.44 -4.96 1.17
CA HIS A 807 -58.29 -5.05 2.38
C HIS A 807 -59.59 -4.25 2.21
N ARG A 808 -59.54 -3.06 1.61
CA ARG A 808 -60.74 -2.27 1.26
C ARG A 808 -61.66 -3.00 0.26
N LEU A 809 -61.08 -3.62 -0.77
CA LEU A 809 -61.83 -4.42 -1.75
C LEU A 809 -62.39 -5.71 -1.14
N GLN A 810 -61.67 -6.36 -0.23
CA GLN A 810 -62.17 -7.52 0.50
C GLN A 810 -63.37 -7.12 1.37
N ALA A 811 -63.28 -6.02 2.12
CA ALA A 811 -64.40 -5.50 2.90
C ALA A 811 -65.63 -5.12 2.03
N THR A 812 -65.43 -4.62 0.80
CA THR A 812 -66.56 -4.41 -0.14
C THR A 812 -67.10 -5.72 -0.70
N ILE A 813 -66.26 -6.74 -0.92
CA ILE A 813 -66.71 -8.08 -1.31
C ILE A 813 -67.50 -8.75 -0.18
N ASP A 814 -67.07 -8.64 1.07
CA ASP A 814 -67.74 -9.22 2.23
C ASP A 814 -69.08 -8.53 2.54
N THR A 815 -69.18 -7.21 2.33
CA THR A 815 -70.47 -6.49 2.41
C THR A 815 -71.39 -6.81 1.24
N ILE A 816 -70.87 -7.02 0.02
CA ILE A 816 -71.67 -7.54 -1.10
C ILE A 816 -72.19 -8.95 -0.78
N HIS A 817 -71.33 -9.89 -0.40
CA HIS A 817 -71.76 -11.25 -0.06
C HIS A 817 -72.80 -11.28 1.06
N THR A 818 -72.60 -10.53 2.16
CA THR A 818 -73.60 -10.50 3.25
C THR A 818 -74.91 -9.84 2.83
N THR A 819 -74.91 -8.83 1.95
CA THR A 819 -76.15 -8.27 1.39
C THR A 819 -76.82 -9.21 0.38
N ASP A 820 -76.08 -9.97 -0.41
CA ASP A 820 -76.61 -10.98 -1.32
C ASP A 820 -77.16 -12.21 -0.57
N GLU A 821 -76.52 -12.64 0.51
CA GLU A 821 -77.06 -13.64 1.44
C GLU A 821 -78.38 -13.16 2.06
N VAL A 822 -78.46 -11.92 2.53
CA VAL A 822 -79.71 -11.34 3.06
C VAL A 822 -80.79 -11.24 1.97
N GLN A 823 -80.44 -10.82 0.75
CA GLN A 823 -81.38 -10.78 -0.37
C GLN A 823 -81.86 -12.18 -0.78
N GLU A 824 -80.98 -13.17 -0.90
CA GLU A 824 -81.35 -14.52 -1.32
C GLU A 824 -82.16 -15.22 -0.21
N ASN A 825 -81.84 -14.98 1.06
CA ASN A 825 -82.68 -15.37 2.19
C ASN A 825 -84.07 -14.73 2.09
N ALA A 826 -84.18 -13.42 1.82
CA ALA A 826 -85.47 -12.74 1.63
C ALA A 826 -86.26 -13.31 0.45
N ARG A 827 -85.63 -13.47 -0.74
CA ARG A 827 -86.23 -14.15 -1.90
C ARG A 827 -86.66 -15.58 -1.57
N SER A 828 -85.93 -16.29 -0.71
CA SER A 828 -86.28 -17.65 -0.28
C SER A 828 -87.46 -17.67 0.69
N MET A 829 -87.57 -16.66 1.57
CA MET A 829 -88.73 -16.47 2.44
C MET A 829 -89.96 -16.10 1.62
N GLU A 830 -89.82 -15.21 0.63
CA GLU A 830 -90.92 -14.87 -0.28
C GLU A 830 -91.37 -16.09 -1.09
N ARG A 831 -90.45 -16.89 -1.66
CA ARG A 831 -90.78 -18.17 -2.32
C ARG A 831 -91.55 -19.13 -1.39
N ARG A 832 -91.17 -19.24 -0.11
CA ARG A 832 -91.92 -20.04 0.88
C ARG A 832 -93.32 -19.45 1.11
N ASN A 833 -93.43 -18.14 1.33
CA ASN A 833 -94.71 -17.45 1.54
C ASN A 833 -95.66 -17.60 0.34
N GLN A 834 -95.14 -17.44 -0.88
CA GLN A 834 -95.87 -17.67 -2.13
C GLN A 834 -96.31 -19.13 -2.25
N GLN A 835 -95.44 -20.09 -1.93
CA GLN A 835 -95.78 -21.52 -1.97
C GLN A 835 -96.77 -21.93 -0.87
N GLU A 836 -96.77 -21.27 0.29
CA GLU A 836 -97.80 -21.41 1.33
C GLU A 836 -99.12 -20.74 0.96
N TYR A 837 -99.09 -19.69 0.14
CA TYR A 837 -100.29 -19.06 -0.42
C TYR A 837 -100.88 -19.92 -1.54
N ILE A 838 -100.05 -20.52 -2.40
CA ILE A 838 -100.47 -21.56 -3.36
C ILE A 838 -101.10 -22.74 -2.60
N LYS A 839 -100.46 -23.27 -1.54
CA LYS A 839 -101.03 -24.33 -0.67
C LYS A 839 -102.27 -23.91 0.11
N ARG A 840 -102.56 -22.61 0.25
CA ARG A 840 -103.85 -22.10 0.73
C ARG A 840 -104.88 -22.22 -0.39
N LEU A 841 -104.64 -21.56 -1.52
CA LEU A 841 -105.51 -21.63 -2.68
C LEU A 841 -105.81 -23.07 -3.13
N GLU A 842 -104.84 -23.99 -3.11
CA GLU A 842 -105.05 -25.41 -3.44
C GLU A 842 -106.05 -26.11 -2.51
N ARG A 843 -106.05 -25.76 -1.21
CA ARG A 843 -107.05 -26.25 -0.24
C ARG A 843 -108.38 -25.55 -0.43
N ASP A 844 -108.39 -24.24 -0.56
CA ASP A 844 -109.59 -23.44 -0.76
C ASP A 844 -110.31 -23.86 -2.07
N TRP A 845 -109.57 -24.18 -3.14
CA TRP A 845 -110.07 -24.79 -4.37
C TRP A 845 -110.58 -26.22 -4.18
N ALA A 846 -109.93 -27.04 -3.34
CA ALA A 846 -110.42 -28.39 -3.02
C ALA A 846 -111.70 -28.36 -2.20
N GLU A 847 -111.82 -27.41 -1.27
CA GLU A 847 -113.01 -27.14 -0.45
C GLU A 847 -114.15 -26.61 -1.32
N LEU A 848 -113.94 -25.57 -2.13
CA LEU A 848 -114.92 -25.09 -3.12
C LEU A 848 -115.34 -26.18 -4.12
N LYS A 849 -114.41 -27.06 -4.54
CA LYS A 849 -114.74 -28.20 -5.41
C LYS A 849 -115.58 -29.26 -4.68
N LYS A 850 -115.35 -29.46 -3.39
CA LYS A 850 -116.17 -30.31 -2.52
C LYS A 850 -117.55 -29.71 -2.30
N GLU A 851 -117.66 -28.41 -2.02
CA GLU A 851 -118.94 -27.68 -1.92
C GLU A 851 -119.71 -27.73 -3.25
N VAL A 852 -119.08 -27.47 -4.40
CA VAL A 852 -119.74 -27.58 -5.71
C VAL A 852 -120.18 -29.02 -6.00
N GLN A 853 -119.42 -30.02 -5.54
CA GLN A 853 -119.83 -31.42 -5.64
C GLN A 853 -121.01 -31.74 -4.71
N GLU A 854 -121.00 -31.25 -3.48
CA GLU A 854 -122.12 -31.36 -2.53
C GLU A 854 -123.36 -30.64 -3.05
N GLN A 855 -123.25 -29.46 -3.66
CA GLN A 855 -124.36 -28.75 -4.30
C GLN A 855 -124.90 -29.52 -5.51
N ARG A 856 -124.03 -30.16 -6.31
CA ARG A 856 -124.46 -31.09 -7.38
C ARG A 856 -125.20 -32.30 -6.82
N ASP A 857 -124.79 -32.81 -5.66
CA ASP A 857 -125.49 -33.90 -4.98
C ASP A 857 -126.82 -33.47 -4.36
N HIS A 858 -126.90 -32.28 -3.75
CA HIS A 858 -128.17 -31.68 -3.34
C HIS A 858 -129.11 -31.47 -4.54
N VAL A 859 -128.61 -31.01 -5.70
CA VAL A 859 -129.39 -30.90 -6.93
C VAL A 859 -129.82 -32.27 -7.47
N ARG A 860 -128.98 -33.31 -7.37
CA ARG A 860 -129.36 -34.70 -7.70
C ARG A 860 -130.45 -35.24 -6.78
N VAL A 861 -130.37 -35.00 -5.47
CA VAL A 861 -131.42 -35.35 -4.50
C VAL A 861 -132.70 -34.57 -4.80
N LEU A 862 -132.65 -33.24 -4.93
CA LEU A 862 -133.81 -32.40 -5.24
C LEU A 862 -134.47 -32.71 -6.59
N THR A 863 -133.71 -33.19 -7.59
CA THR A 863 -134.27 -33.63 -8.87
C THR A 863 -134.86 -35.04 -8.79
N LEU A 864 -134.27 -35.93 -7.97
CA LEU A 864 -134.89 -37.22 -7.62
C LEU A 864 -136.19 -37.01 -6.84
N ASP A 865 -136.21 -36.12 -5.85
CA ASP A 865 -137.40 -35.81 -5.05
C ASP A 865 -138.49 -35.17 -5.89
N LYS A 866 -138.15 -34.22 -6.78
CA LYS A 866 -139.09 -33.67 -7.77
C LYS A 866 -139.62 -34.75 -8.72
N LYS A 867 -138.78 -35.71 -9.13
CA LYS A 867 -139.22 -36.85 -9.95
C LYS A 867 -140.15 -37.77 -9.15
N ASN A 868 -139.83 -38.11 -7.91
CA ASN A 868 -140.64 -38.95 -7.03
C ASN A 868 -142.00 -38.29 -6.75
N ALA A 869 -142.01 -36.97 -6.49
CA ALA A 869 -143.23 -36.19 -6.31
C ALA A 869 -144.05 -36.08 -7.62
N PHE A 870 -143.38 -35.96 -8.77
CA PHE A 870 -144.05 -35.98 -10.08
C PHE A 870 -144.63 -37.37 -10.39
N GLU A 871 -143.92 -38.47 -10.09
CA GLU A 871 -144.46 -39.83 -10.22
C GLU A 871 -145.61 -40.10 -9.24
N GLY A 872 -145.58 -39.52 -8.03
CA GLY A 872 -146.71 -39.54 -7.09
C GLY A 872 -147.92 -38.76 -7.61
N CYS A 873 -147.70 -37.57 -8.16
CA CYS A 873 -148.74 -36.75 -8.80
C CYS A 873 -149.30 -37.44 -10.05
N MET A 874 -148.46 -38.03 -10.90
CA MET A 874 -148.88 -38.81 -12.07
C MET A 874 -149.69 -40.04 -11.66
N LYS A 875 -149.33 -40.74 -10.58
CA LYS A 875 -150.17 -41.81 -10.02
C LYS A 875 -151.53 -41.28 -9.58
N GLN A 876 -151.58 -40.20 -8.80
CA GLN A 876 -152.85 -39.56 -8.43
C GLN A 876 -153.69 -39.13 -9.64
N VAL A 877 -153.07 -38.62 -10.71
CA VAL A 877 -153.74 -38.26 -11.97
C VAL A 877 -154.25 -39.51 -12.70
N GLU A 878 -153.49 -40.60 -12.74
CA GLU A 878 -153.91 -41.85 -13.40
C GLU A 878 -154.97 -42.62 -12.56
N ASP A 879 -154.94 -42.49 -11.23
CA ASP A 879 -155.96 -42.99 -10.31
C ASP A 879 -157.26 -42.16 -10.47
N MET A 880 -157.18 -40.83 -10.43
CA MET A 880 -158.31 -39.93 -10.75
C MET A 880 -158.85 -40.16 -12.17
N ARG A 881 -158.00 -40.55 -13.13
CA ARG A 881 -158.41 -40.87 -14.50
C ARG A 881 -159.13 -42.22 -14.56
N GLN A 882 -158.74 -43.20 -13.76
CA GLN A 882 -159.47 -44.46 -13.61
C GLN A 882 -160.81 -44.25 -12.90
N GLU A 883 -160.86 -43.43 -11.85
CA GLU A 883 -162.10 -42.98 -11.21
C GLU A 883 -163.01 -42.25 -12.20
N LEU A 884 -162.47 -41.31 -12.98
CA LEU A 884 -163.20 -40.59 -14.02
C LEU A 884 -163.65 -41.50 -15.16
N GLN A 885 -162.87 -42.51 -15.55
CA GLN A 885 -163.28 -43.48 -16.56
C GLN A 885 -164.35 -44.47 -16.03
N SER A 886 -164.33 -44.79 -14.74
CA SER A 886 -165.36 -45.63 -14.10
C SER A 886 -166.68 -44.87 -13.94
N SER A 887 -166.63 -43.61 -13.51
CA SER A 887 -167.80 -42.72 -13.40
C SER A 887 -168.32 -42.27 -14.77
N TRP A 888 -167.47 -42.10 -15.78
CA TRP A 888 -167.92 -41.84 -17.15
C TRP A 888 -168.61 -43.05 -17.78
N LYS A 889 -168.15 -44.29 -17.51
CA LYS A 889 -168.90 -45.51 -17.87
C LYS A 889 -170.26 -45.55 -17.19
N ALA A 890 -170.32 -45.32 -15.88
CA ALA A 890 -171.58 -45.26 -15.14
C ALA A 890 -172.52 -44.12 -15.64
N SER A 891 -171.96 -43.00 -16.11
CA SER A 891 -172.69 -41.89 -16.72
C SER A 891 -173.22 -42.26 -18.10
N SER A 892 -172.43 -42.92 -18.95
CA SER A 892 -172.89 -43.38 -20.27
C SER A 892 -173.98 -44.44 -20.15
N ASP A 893 -173.83 -45.37 -19.19
CA ASP A 893 -174.88 -46.33 -18.82
C ASP A 893 -176.15 -45.63 -18.27
N ALA A 894 -176.05 -44.39 -17.76
CA ALA A 894 -177.20 -43.60 -17.31
C ALA A 894 -177.83 -42.79 -18.46
N GLU A 895 -177.03 -42.15 -19.31
CA GLU A 895 -177.48 -41.42 -20.51
C GLU A 895 -178.18 -42.34 -21.51
N ALA A 896 -177.67 -43.56 -21.71
CA ALA A 896 -178.32 -44.59 -22.53
C ALA A 896 -179.71 -44.98 -22.00
N ARG A 897 -179.96 -44.86 -20.68
CA ARG A 897 -181.29 -45.03 -20.07
C ARG A 897 -182.13 -43.75 -20.13
N ALA A 898 -181.51 -42.57 -20.10
CA ALA A 898 -182.20 -41.28 -20.18
C ALA A 898 -182.73 -40.97 -21.59
N ALA A 899 -181.95 -41.22 -22.65
CA ALA A 899 -182.38 -40.96 -24.04
C ALA A 899 -183.65 -41.77 -24.43
N VAL A 900 -183.82 -42.97 -23.87
CA VAL A 900 -185.00 -43.83 -24.04
C VAL A 900 -186.24 -43.30 -23.29
N ALA A 901 -186.05 -42.40 -22.32
CA ALA A 901 -187.13 -41.66 -21.66
C ALA A 901 -187.47 -40.35 -22.38
N GLU A 902 -186.47 -39.57 -22.79
CA GLU A 902 -186.69 -38.28 -23.47
C GLU A 902 -187.46 -38.42 -24.79
N ALA A 903 -187.16 -39.47 -25.58
CA ALA A 903 -187.89 -39.79 -26.80
C ALA A 903 -189.40 -40.04 -26.61
N LYS A 904 -189.87 -40.25 -25.37
CA LYS A 904 -191.30 -40.41 -25.03
C LYS A 904 -191.98 -39.11 -24.58
N CYS A 905 -191.20 -38.06 -24.28
CA CYS A 905 -191.72 -36.78 -23.81
C CYS A 905 -192.05 -35.82 -24.97
N SER A 906 -191.23 -35.80 -26.02
CA SER A 906 -191.42 -34.91 -27.18
C SER A 906 -192.78 -35.07 -27.87
N ASP A 907 -193.33 -36.29 -27.85
CA ASP A 907 -194.59 -36.67 -28.52
C ASP A 907 -195.86 -36.20 -27.78
N LEU A 908 -195.69 -35.67 -26.56
CA LEU A 908 -196.74 -35.10 -25.71
C LEU A 908 -196.80 -33.57 -25.80
N GLU A 909 -195.65 -32.88 -25.89
CA GLU A 909 -195.62 -31.41 -25.93
C GLU A 909 -196.25 -30.82 -27.20
N ALA A 910 -196.19 -31.55 -28.33
CA ALA A 910 -196.74 -31.13 -29.61
C ALA A 910 -198.26 -30.87 -29.61
N LYS A 911 -199.01 -31.41 -28.63
CA LYS A 911 -200.49 -31.44 -28.66
C LYS A 911 -201.18 -30.29 -27.91
N LEU A 912 -200.46 -29.43 -27.17
CA LEU A 912 -201.07 -28.48 -26.21
C LEU A 912 -201.12 -27.00 -26.61
N LYS A 913 -200.51 -26.57 -27.72
CA LYS A 913 -200.46 -25.15 -28.14
C LYS A 913 -201.67 -24.65 -28.96
N SER A 914 -202.85 -25.29 -28.87
CA SER A 914 -204.01 -24.93 -29.72
C SER A 914 -205.42 -25.08 -29.10
N LYS A 915 -205.70 -24.42 -27.96
CA LYS A 915 -207.02 -23.77 -27.68
C LYS A 915 -207.13 -23.00 -26.34
N ARG A 916 -207.69 -21.79 -26.45
CA ARG A 916 -208.63 -21.07 -25.54
C ARG A 916 -208.54 -21.21 -24.01
N VAL A 917 -208.26 -20.05 -23.38
CA VAL A 917 -209.14 -19.29 -22.44
C VAL A 917 -209.41 -19.81 -21.01
N ASN A 918 -209.33 -18.84 -20.08
CA ASN A 918 -209.91 -18.73 -18.73
C ASN A 918 -209.11 -19.15 -17.46
N THR A 919 -209.00 -18.14 -16.59
CA THR A 919 -209.12 -18.13 -15.11
C THR A 919 -208.09 -18.80 -14.20
N SER A 920 -207.50 -17.91 -13.38
CA SER A 920 -207.42 -17.95 -11.91
C SER A 920 -206.37 -18.78 -11.16
N GLN A 921 -205.63 -18.03 -10.32
CA GLN A 921 -205.32 -18.29 -8.91
C GLN A 921 -204.31 -19.38 -8.51
N SER A 922 -203.12 -18.87 -8.15
CA SER A 922 -202.64 -18.81 -6.75
C SER A 922 -202.25 -20.09 -5.98
N LYS A 923 -201.13 -19.90 -5.27
CA LYS A 923 -200.87 -20.26 -3.87
C LYS A 923 -200.50 -21.71 -3.51
N THR A 924 -199.48 -21.76 -2.63
CA THR A 924 -199.42 -22.58 -1.41
C THR A 924 -199.05 -24.06 -1.62
N VAL A 925 -197.87 -24.53 -1.17
CA VAL A 925 -197.53 -24.89 0.24
C VAL A 925 -198.42 -26.07 0.70
N ILE A 926 -197.90 -27.23 1.13
CA ILE A 926 -197.02 -27.39 2.30
C ILE A 926 -196.43 -28.82 2.39
N LEU A 927 -195.16 -28.96 2.82
CA LEU A 927 -194.58 -30.11 3.56
C LEU A 927 -194.64 -31.54 2.90
N LYS A 928 -193.94 -32.57 3.40
CA LYS A 928 -193.24 -32.77 4.69
C LYS A 928 -192.06 -33.76 4.58
N THR A 929 -191.07 -33.61 5.47
CA THR A 929 -190.10 -34.65 5.95
C THR A 929 -189.12 -35.27 4.92
N SER A 930 -187.86 -35.59 5.26
CA SER A 930 -187.16 -35.51 6.55
C SER A 930 -185.62 -35.52 6.45
N ILE A 931 -184.95 -34.89 7.43
CA ILE A 931 -183.67 -35.30 8.09
C ILE A 931 -182.40 -35.38 7.17
N HIS A 932 -181.43 -34.45 7.22
CA HIS A 932 -180.37 -34.19 8.24
C HIS A 932 -179.11 -35.10 8.13
N PRO A 933 -177.90 -34.69 8.62
CA PRO A 933 -177.33 -33.33 8.77
C PRO A 933 -175.78 -33.22 8.52
N LYS A 934 -175.20 -32.02 8.79
CA LYS A 934 -173.76 -31.66 9.01
C LYS A 934 -172.83 -31.51 7.79
N SER A 935 -171.80 -30.64 7.81
CA SER A 935 -171.56 -29.41 8.62
C SER A 935 -170.40 -28.54 8.09
N HIS A 936 -170.42 -27.26 8.51
CA HIS A 936 -169.31 -26.32 8.77
C HIS A 936 -167.94 -26.95 9.19
N ALA A 937 -166.77 -26.28 9.12
CA ALA A 937 -166.31 -24.95 8.63
C ALA A 937 -164.75 -24.97 8.54
N GLY A 938 -164.00 -23.99 8.04
CA GLY A 938 -164.26 -22.65 7.45
C GLY A 938 -163.09 -21.69 7.73
N ASN A 939 -163.11 -20.45 7.17
CA ASN A 939 -162.05 -19.40 7.27
C ASN A 939 -160.73 -19.72 6.50
N LYS A 940 -159.95 -18.74 5.98
CA LYS A 940 -160.14 -17.27 5.85
C LYS A 940 -159.30 -16.69 4.69
N LYS A 941 -159.77 -15.55 4.17
CA LYS A 941 -159.07 -14.30 3.76
C LYS A 941 -157.51 -14.25 3.88
N MET A 942 -156.76 -13.52 3.04
CA MET A 942 -157.15 -12.51 2.03
C MET A 942 -156.03 -12.23 0.99
N LEU A 943 -156.33 -11.34 0.04
CA LEU A 943 -155.35 -10.59 -0.77
C LEU A 943 -154.37 -9.79 0.11
N TYR A 944 -153.19 -9.44 -0.41
CA TYR A 944 -152.90 -8.02 -0.68
C TYR A 944 -151.85 -7.84 -1.80
N ILE A 945 -151.71 -6.60 -2.28
CA ILE A 945 -150.97 -6.22 -3.51
C ILE A 945 -150.13 -4.95 -3.25
N ARG A 946 -148.98 -4.84 -3.96
CA ARG A 946 -148.19 -3.63 -4.31
C ARG A 946 -147.16 -3.02 -3.34
N SER A 947 -145.99 -2.76 -3.95
CA SER A 947 -145.24 -1.47 -4.01
C SER A 947 -144.31 -0.98 -2.88
N CYS A 948 -143.02 -0.96 -3.25
CA CYS A 948 -142.16 0.25 -3.40
C CYS A 948 -141.50 0.96 -2.18
N LEU A 949 -140.16 1.04 -2.31
CA LEU A 949 -139.25 2.17 -2.06
C LEU A 949 -138.77 2.55 -0.62
N LEU A 950 -137.44 2.36 -0.47
CA LEU A 950 -136.40 3.30 -0.01
C LEU A 950 -136.15 3.64 1.48
N TRP A 951 -134.87 3.40 1.87
CA TRP A 951 -133.96 4.25 2.69
C TRP A 951 -134.26 4.53 4.19
N VAL A 952 -133.26 4.29 5.05
CA VAL A 952 -132.42 5.36 5.66
C VAL A 952 -131.20 4.78 6.43
N VAL A 953 -130.14 5.59 6.45
CA VAL A 953 -128.82 5.53 7.12
C VAL A 953 -128.76 4.91 8.53
N ALA A 954 -127.65 4.19 8.82
CA ALA A 954 -127.00 4.18 10.13
C ALA A 954 -125.47 3.92 10.00
N THR A 955 -124.63 4.90 10.35
CA THR A 955 -123.17 4.78 10.45
C THR A 955 -122.69 5.22 11.83
N PHE A 956 -121.88 4.40 12.50
CA PHE A 956 -120.95 4.84 13.54
C PHE A 956 -119.80 3.83 13.65
N GLY A 957 -118.60 4.31 14.00
CA GLY A 957 -117.41 3.49 14.23
C GLY A 957 -116.54 4.10 15.32
N VAL A 958 -115.59 3.32 15.84
CA VAL A 958 -114.60 3.72 16.85
C VAL A 958 -113.27 3.02 16.53
N HIS A 959 -112.16 3.67 16.88
CA HIS A 959 -110.79 3.16 16.77
C HIS A 959 -110.58 1.80 17.45
N ILE A 960 -109.73 0.95 16.87
CA ILE A 960 -108.27 0.93 17.14
C ILE A 960 -107.55 0.87 15.79
#